data_AF-A0A9D9I0U2-F1
#
_entry.id   AF-A0A9D9I0U2-F1
#
_cell.length_a   1.000
_cell.length_b   1.000
_cell.length_c   1.000
_cell.angle_alpha   90.00
_cell.angle_beta   90.00
_cell.angle_gamma   90.00
#
_symmetry.space_group_name_H-M   'P 1'
#
loop_
_entity.id
_entity.type
_entity.pdbx_description
1 polymer ?
#
loop_
_entity_poly.entity_id
_entity_poly.type
_entity_poly.pdbx_seq_one_letter_code
_entity_poly.pdbx_strand_id
1 'polypeptide(L)'
;MYATSKSNYATEFTFYKMSNMTQVLIQNKKFTNQIDNTDGIFPHTKKIDYLGDGGNDSKEYTEVTDSDAYRLYLDLASNALPEPVDVVLVIDQSNSMNETWSETWNNSVTKASKVNQEAKKLVNKILTNSGDNRISVIGYAEAAKTQITWSSNLNNVEAAINRATTPKYEGTNMMDALRETKYLLNNNTTSRKKYVFFLTDGAPTFYYSTTNSEENEWSQGNYFDEGYEPDKKGNGTENSLASSKEPTIAYAKKVREELKNVTFYALGVDIGGDSTYADPVLDAIASSSDLHLTAEKGNSEQLTEAFETLLRGLEANQLSITDTLSAYVDLNQTADIVVTMQERTDISGNCQDDNQEAIMLWKGSWNGQRIIAEEVDTNEVSRHMKYSHDDRNNIGTSIMKTITYNPDTKQIKAIFNPYYKINGDYLYTLSFNIVVTEEAKEEFSDQEYPMIGDNEMMKGDLETDYGQNTTSSNQIGLFANKFNESTYQQEEGNVNISYRVVGKKEVTTEVYQERPVVQVPEKDAYNLVLTKVDVTNTNMTLEGVQFDLYREDETSNSTIEIDGKEVKVVKLNTNSLVTDENGQIDLTTIIGNSKLIDGTYYLVETKAYTGYKISGPYSFVLSSGNVMIDSSNTMLVSTKEGESYKLTVKNTKTASLPETGGMGTTTFTVIGITTMAVAAIGIIYTRKQQEHRGER
;
A
#
# COMPACT_ATOMS: atom_id res chain seq x y z
N MET A 1 -47.12 -46.17 23.52
CA MET A 1 -46.75 -45.05 22.63
C MET A 1 -45.55 -44.37 23.28
N TYR A 2 -44.37 -44.99 23.20
CA TYR A 2 -43.29 -44.74 22.22
C TYR A 2 -42.77 -43.28 22.35
N ALA A 3 -41.70 -43.02 23.13
CA ALA A 3 -40.26 -43.28 22.85
C ALA A 3 -39.76 -42.39 21.68
N THR A 4 -38.62 -41.69 21.68
CA THR A 4 -37.25 -41.99 22.15
C THR A 4 -36.39 -40.72 21.89
N SER A 5 -35.50 -40.30 22.81
CA SER A 5 -34.01 -40.44 22.75
C SER A 5 -33.33 -39.50 21.72
N LYS A 6 -32.20 -38.80 21.90
CA LYS A 6 -30.86 -39.02 22.52
C LYS A 6 -30.10 -37.66 22.27
N SER A 7 -29.00 -37.23 22.88
CA SER A 7 -27.84 -37.87 23.51
C SER A 7 -27.17 -36.85 24.45
N ASN A 8 -26.74 -37.22 25.66
CA ASN A 8 -25.34 -37.51 26.02
C ASN A 8 -24.29 -36.84 25.11
N TYR A 9 -23.47 -35.94 25.65
CA TYR A 9 -22.13 -36.26 26.16
C TYR A 9 -21.62 -35.08 27.01
N ALA A 10 -21.32 -35.36 28.27
CA ALA A 10 -20.31 -34.62 28.98
C ALA A 10 -18.97 -34.98 28.33
N THR A 11 -18.22 -33.99 27.88
CA THR A 11 -16.80 -34.15 27.55
C THR A 11 -16.02 -33.10 28.30
N GLU A 12 -15.21 -33.61 29.23
CA GLU A 12 -14.14 -32.93 29.93
C GLU A 12 -13.20 -32.24 28.93
N PHE A 13 -12.89 -30.96 29.13
CA PHE A 13 -11.75 -30.35 28.46
C PHE A 13 -10.48 -30.81 29.17
N THR A 14 -9.74 -31.68 28.49
CA THR A 14 -8.38 -32.07 28.88
C THR A 14 -7.42 -30.98 28.39
N PHE A 15 -6.67 -30.36 29.29
CA PHE A 15 -5.60 -29.44 28.92
C PHE A 15 -4.47 -30.24 28.25
N TYR A 16 -4.19 -29.96 26.98
CA TYR A 16 -2.94 -30.40 26.36
C TYR A 16 -1.81 -29.49 26.83
N LYS A 17 -0.89 -30.08 27.60
CA LYS A 17 0.40 -29.50 27.94
C LYS A 17 1.29 -29.53 26.70
N MET A 18 1.52 -28.39 26.06
CA MET A 18 2.66 -28.27 25.14
C MET A 18 3.91 -27.92 25.93
N SER A 19 4.71 -28.95 26.19
CA SER A 19 6.11 -28.84 26.56
C SER A 19 6.97 -28.64 25.32
N ASN A 20 7.83 -27.62 25.35
CA ASN A 20 9.05 -27.40 24.57
C ASN A 20 8.95 -27.39 23.03
N MET A 21 9.03 -26.19 22.44
CA MET A 21 9.98 -25.93 21.37
C MET A 21 10.80 -24.69 21.70
N THR A 22 12.11 -24.88 21.67
CA THR A 22 13.17 -23.92 21.93
C THR A 22 13.77 -23.51 20.59
N GLN A 23 14.08 -22.22 20.42
CA GLN A 23 15.09 -21.61 19.51
C GLN A 23 15.10 -22.05 18.03
N VAL A 24 14.85 -21.12 17.10
CA VAL A 24 15.78 -20.52 16.09
C VAL A 24 14.97 -19.38 15.43
N LEU A 25 15.21 -18.09 15.67
CA LEU A 25 16.03 -17.22 14.81
C LEU A 25 16.21 -15.86 15.53
N ILE A 26 17.31 -15.73 16.29
CA ILE A 26 18.04 -14.46 16.32
C ILE A 26 19.30 -14.77 15.53
N GLN A 27 19.43 -14.21 14.33
CA GLN A 27 20.65 -13.65 13.75
C GLN A 27 20.34 -13.22 12.31
N ASN A 28 20.11 -11.92 12.09
CA ASN A 28 20.92 -11.13 11.16
C ASN A 28 20.63 -9.62 11.30
N LYS A 29 21.60 -8.97 11.94
CA LYS A 29 22.04 -7.56 11.89
C LYS A 29 21.13 -6.49 11.25
N LYS A 30 20.79 -5.54 12.12
CA LYS A 30 20.97 -4.08 11.98
C LYS A 30 20.80 -3.50 10.56
N PHE A 31 19.68 -2.83 10.35
CA PHE A 31 19.67 -1.55 9.65
C PHE A 31 19.17 -0.45 10.59
N THR A 32 20.00 0.57 10.72
CA THR A 32 19.69 1.88 11.28
C THR A 32 18.79 2.60 10.29
N ASN A 33 17.49 2.63 10.54
CA ASN A 33 16.64 3.64 9.95
C ASN A 33 16.87 4.95 10.73
N GLN A 34 17.64 5.85 10.13
CA GLN A 34 17.41 7.27 10.39
C GLN A 34 16.07 7.60 9.73
N ILE A 35 14.98 7.40 10.46
CA ILE A 35 13.70 8.04 10.16
C ILE A 35 13.67 9.27 11.04
N ASP A 36 13.70 10.43 10.39
CA ASP A 36 13.53 11.72 11.04
C ASP A 36 12.18 11.79 11.76
N ASN A 37 12.18 12.46 12.90
CA ASN A 37 11.06 12.70 13.82
C ASN A 37 9.76 13.14 13.10
N THR A 38 8.79 12.23 12.93
CA THR A 38 7.37 12.61 12.86
C THR A 38 6.51 11.60 13.64
N ASP A 39 5.49 12.12 14.32
CA ASP A 39 4.63 11.47 15.30
C ASP A 39 3.70 10.38 14.70
N GLY A 40 4.25 9.26 14.20
CA GLY A 40 3.45 8.15 13.68
C GLY A 40 2.78 7.29 14.77
N ILE A 41 1.47 7.02 14.62
CA ILE A 41 0.56 6.35 15.57
C ILE A 41 -0.18 5.18 14.88
N PHE A 42 0.11 4.75 13.65
CA PHE A 42 -0.60 3.58 13.08
C PHE A 42 0.33 2.71 12.24
N PRO A 43 0.60 1.44 12.61
CA PRO A 43 1.34 0.53 11.75
C PRO A 43 0.64 0.36 10.41
N HIS A 44 1.40 0.45 9.33
CA HIS A 44 0.87 0.36 7.97
C HIS A 44 1.94 -0.22 7.06
N THR A 45 1.52 -1.00 6.07
CA THR A 45 2.42 -1.60 5.08
C THR A 45 1.79 -1.56 3.71
N LYS A 46 2.62 -1.50 2.67
CA LYS A 46 2.15 -1.58 1.28
C LYS A 46 2.82 -2.73 0.56
N LYS A 47 2.01 -3.57 -0.09
CA LYS A 47 2.44 -4.75 -0.82
C LYS A 47 1.82 -4.83 -2.21
N ILE A 48 2.39 -5.68 -3.05
CA ILE A 48 1.92 -5.96 -4.41
C ILE A 48 1.92 -7.46 -4.67
N ASP A 49 0.91 -7.92 -5.38
CA ASP A 49 0.78 -9.28 -5.92
C ASP A 49 0.76 -9.25 -7.45
N TYR A 50 1.42 -10.20 -8.11
CA TYR A 50 1.43 -10.34 -9.57
C TYR A 50 0.31 -11.30 -10.00
N LEU A 51 -0.69 -10.78 -10.70
CA LEU A 51 -1.88 -11.54 -11.05
C LEU A 51 -1.68 -12.45 -12.28
N GLY A 52 -0.66 -12.19 -13.09
CA GLY A 52 -0.36 -13.01 -14.28
C GLY A 52 0.14 -14.42 -13.98
N ASP A 53 0.33 -14.77 -12.70
CA ASP A 53 0.66 -16.12 -12.23
C ASP A 53 -0.59 -17.05 -12.15
N GLY A 54 -1.77 -16.53 -12.54
CA GLY A 54 -3.06 -17.19 -12.34
C GLY A 54 -3.80 -16.75 -11.08
N GLY A 55 -3.35 -15.64 -10.47
CA GLY A 55 -3.95 -14.99 -9.30
C GLY A 55 -3.88 -15.85 -8.06
N ASN A 56 -2.86 -16.71 -7.90
CA ASN A 56 -2.87 -17.78 -6.90
C ASN A 56 -2.98 -17.27 -5.46
N ASP A 57 -2.41 -16.09 -5.18
CA ASP A 57 -2.42 -15.46 -3.87
C ASP A 57 -3.66 -14.58 -3.63
N SER A 58 -4.44 -14.29 -4.68
CA SER A 58 -5.51 -13.28 -4.69
C SER A 58 -6.90 -13.80 -5.08
N LYS A 59 -7.09 -15.11 -5.28
CA LYS A 59 -8.36 -15.70 -5.80
C LYS A 59 -9.60 -15.38 -4.98
N GLU A 60 -9.44 -15.06 -3.70
CA GLU A 60 -10.55 -14.67 -2.82
C GLU A 60 -11.11 -13.28 -3.16
N TYR A 61 -10.29 -12.41 -3.76
CA TYR A 61 -10.61 -11.00 -3.98
C TYR A 61 -10.73 -10.60 -5.45
N THR A 62 -10.11 -11.34 -6.37
CA THR A 62 -10.19 -11.04 -7.81
C THR A 62 -10.01 -12.27 -8.70
N GLU A 63 -10.62 -12.22 -9.88
CA GLU A 63 -10.48 -13.21 -10.95
C GLU A 63 -9.55 -12.73 -12.09
N VAL A 64 -9.03 -11.51 -12.01
CA VAL A 64 -8.09 -10.96 -13.00
C VAL A 64 -6.80 -11.78 -12.98
N THR A 65 -6.36 -12.21 -14.17
CA THR A 65 -5.15 -13.02 -14.36
C THR A 65 -4.31 -12.56 -15.55
N ASP A 66 -4.51 -11.32 -15.99
CA ASP A 66 -3.80 -10.76 -17.14
C ASP A 66 -2.29 -10.69 -16.85
N SER A 67 -1.47 -10.94 -17.86
CA SER A 67 -0.02 -11.03 -17.70
C SER A 67 0.65 -9.70 -17.32
N ASP A 68 -0.05 -8.58 -17.47
CA ASP A 68 0.39 -7.23 -17.11
C ASP A 68 -0.34 -6.68 -15.87
N ALA A 69 -1.14 -7.52 -15.19
CA ALA A 69 -1.93 -7.12 -14.05
C ALA A 69 -1.25 -7.43 -12.71
N TYR A 70 -1.46 -6.53 -11.76
CA TYR A 70 -1.02 -6.65 -10.38
C TYR A 70 -2.14 -6.21 -9.44
N ARG A 71 -2.06 -6.62 -8.17
CA ARG A 71 -2.95 -6.13 -7.10
C ARG A 71 -2.14 -5.45 -6.02
N LEU A 72 -2.49 -4.21 -5.69
CA LEU A 72 -1.90 -3.49 -4.57
C LEU A 72 -2.70 -3.74 -3.29
N TYR A 73 -1.98 -3.79 -2.16
CA TYR A 73 -2.50 -3.94 -0.81
C TYR A 73 -1.95 -2.83 0.06
N LEU A 74 -2.83 -2.04 0.66
CA LEU A 74 -2.48 -0.99 1.62
C LEU A 74 -3.12 -1.35 2.96
N ASP A 75 -2.28 -1.87 3.82
CA ASP A 75 -2.62 -2.31 5.15
C ASP A 75 -2.54 -1.15 6.13
N LEU A 76 -3.50 -1.11 7.04
CA LEU A 76 -3.56 -0.18 8.14
C LEU A 76 -4.01 -0.92 9.38
N ALA A 77 -3.13 -0.90 10.37
CA ALA A 77 -3.32 -1.47 11.67
C ALA A 77 -3.52 -0.33 12.68
N SER A 78 -4.50 -0.48 13.57
CA SER A 78 -4.63 0.43 14.71
C SER A 78 -3.45 0.30 15.67
N ASN A 79 -3.09 1.40 16.34
CA ASN A 79 -1.94 1.40 17.22
C ASN A 79 -2.12 0.45 18.40
N ALA A 80 -1.13 -0.41 18.58
CA ALA A 80 -0.55 -0.54 19.89
C ALA A 80 0.88 0.03 19.82
N LEU A 81 1.27 0.74 20.88
CA LEU A 81 2.54 1.44 21.10
C LEU A 81 3.69 1.04 20.13
N PRO A 82 3.99 1.85 19.09
CA PRO A 82 4.82 1.45 17.94
C PRO A 82 6.35 1.54 18.18
N GLU A 83 6.81 1.84 19.39
CA GLU A 83 8.23 1.73 19.79
C GLU A 83 8.33 1.13 21.19
N PRO A 84 9.46 0.51 21.58
CA PRO A 84 9.70 0.17 22.97
C PRO A 84 9.48 1.38 23.89
N VAL A 85 8.51 1.28 24.79
CA VAL A 85 8.13 2.39 25.69
C VAL A 85 8.70 2.22 27.09
N ASP A 86 8.87 3.35 27.77
CA ASP A 86 9.13 3.39 29.21
C ASP A 86 7.89 3.93 29.93
N VAL A 87 7.24 3.07 30.72
CA VAL A 87 5.98 3.39 31.41
C VAL A 87 6.21 3.48 32.91
N VAL A 88 5.63 4.49 33.55
CA VAL A 88 5.61 4.64 35.02
C VAL A 88 4.17 4.57 35.51
N LEU A 89 3.87 3.59 36.36
CA LEU A 89 2.64 3.58 37.14
C LEU A 89 2.89 4.27 38.48
N VAL A 90 2.11 5.31 38.79
CA VAL A 90 2.18 6.04 40.06
C VAL A 90 0.85 5.82 40.79
N ILE A 91 0.87 4.97 41.82
CA ILE A 91 -0.34 4.42 42.42
C ILE A 91 -0.50 4.92 43.86
N ASP A 92 -1.66 5.50 44.16
CA ASP A 92 -2.03 5.90 45.52
C ASP A 92 -2.23 4.68 46.44
N GLN A 93 -1.68 4.78 47.64
CA GLN A 93 -1.71 3.83 48.74
C GLN A 93 -2.35 4.43 49.99
N SER A 94 -2.94 5.62 49.89
CA SER A 94 -3.61 6.31 50.98
C SER A 94 -4.68 5.42 51.66
N ASN A 95 -5.09 5.81 52.86
CA ASN A 95 -6.05 5.04 53.63
C ASN A 95 -7.42 4.89 52.91
N SER A 96 -7.83 5.89 52.13
CA SER A 96 -9.07 5.88 51.34
C SER A 96 -9.08 4.77 50.29
N MET A 97 -7.92 4.34 49.80
CA MET A 97 -7.81 3.22 48.86
C MET A 97 -8.25 1.86 49.46
N ASN A 98 -8.35 1.78 50.80
CA ASN A 98 -8.90 0.61 51.50
C ASN A 98 -10.45 0.62 51.59
N GLU A 99 -11.11 1.68 51.12
CA GLU A 99 -12.56 1.76 51.08
C GLU A 99 -13.18 0.82 50.06
N THR A 100 -14.44 0.45 50.30
CA THR A 100 -15.18 -0.50 49.46
C THR A 100 -15.53 0.12 48.10
N TRP A 101 -15.15 -0.57 47.02
CA TRP A 101 -15.48 -0.25 45.63
C TRP A 101 -16.91 -0.67 45.25
N SER A 102 -17.41 -1.81 45.77
CA SER A 102 -18.71 -2.37 45.40
C SER A 102 -19.89 -1.78 46.20
N GLU A 103 -21.05 -1.59 45.55
CA GLU A 103 -22.30 -1.20 46.21
C GLU A 103 -22.95 -2.31 47.07
N THR A 104 -22.54 -3.57 46.88
CA THR A 104 -23.15 -4.73 47.56
C THR A 104 -22.23 -5.32 48.63
N TRP A 105 -22.72 -5.42 49.86
CA TRP A 105 -21.99 -5.85 51.07
C TRP A 105 -21.36 -7.25 51.01
N ASN A 106 -21.90 -8.17 50.20
CA ASN A 106 -21.54 -9.60 50.25
C ASN A 106 -20.31 -9.98 49.39
N ASN A 107 -19.67 -9.02 48.71
CA ASN A 107 -18.47 -9.26 47.89
C ASN A 107 -17.54 -8.02 47.88
N SER A 108 -17.34 -7.40 49.05
CA SER A 108 -16.62 -6.13 49.19
C SER A 108 -15.15 -6.23 48.74
N VAL A 109 -14.89 -5.78 47.52
CA VAL A 109 -13.56 -5.49 47.00
C VAL A 109 -13.21 -4.04 47.33
N THR A 110 -11.96 -3.77 47.68
CA THR A 110 -11.48 -2.40 47.94
C THR A 110 -11.11 -1.68 46.64
N LYS A 111 -11.08 -0.34 46.65
CA LYS A 111 -10.58 0.47 45.52
C LYS A 111 -9.17 0.00 45.10
N ALA A 112 -8.28 -0.20 46.07
CA ALA A 112 -6.94 -0.73 45.86
C ALA A 112 -6.92 -2.11 45.18
N SER A 113 -7.81 -3.03 45.59
CA SER A 113 -7.92 -4.36 44.98
C SER A 113 -8.36 -4.26 43.52
N LYS A 114 -9.23 -3.31 43.19
CA LYS A 114 -9.72 -3.13 41.82
C LYS A 114 -8.66 -2.47 40.93
N VAL A 115 -7.99 -1.43 41.44
CA VAL A 115 -6.83 -0.82 40.77
C VAL A 115 -5.72 -1.85 40.54
N ASN A 116 -5.44 -2.73 41.52
CA ASN A 116 -4.48 -3.83 41.34
C ASN A 116 -4.84 -4.73 40.15
N GLN A 117 -6.11 -5.12 40.04
CA GLN A 117 -6.59 -5.98 38.97
C GLN A 117 -6.42 -5.32 37.60
N GLU A 118 -6.89 -4.07 37.44
CA GLU A 118 -6.84 -3.38 36.14
C GLU A 118 -5.41 -2.95 35.76
N ALA A 119 -4.60 -2.50 36.74
CA ALA A 119 -3.19 -2.20 36.50
C ALA A 119 -2.42 -3.44 36.03
N LYS A 120 -2.69 -4.63 36.58
CA LYS A 120 -2.08 -5.89 36.10
C LYS A 120 -2.45 -6.21 34.66
N LYS A 121 -3.71 -6.00 34.28
CA LYS A 121 -4.14 -6.17 32.88
C LYS A 121 -3.43 -5.18 31.95
N LEU A 122 -3.34 -3.91 32.36
CA LEU A 122 -2.62 -2.85 31.65
C LEU A 122 -1.16 -3.24 31.42
N VAL A 123 -0.42 -3.59 32.48
CA VAL A 123 1.01 -3.93 32.34
C VAL A 123 1.25 -5.24 31.59
N ASN A 124 0.37 -6.22 31.72
CA ASN A 124 0.45 -7.44 30.93
C ASN A 124 0.36 -7.11 29.44
N LYS A 125 -0.68 -6.38 29.03
CA LYS A 125 -0.85 -5.94 27.64
C LYS A 125 0.35 -5.12 27.13
N ILE A 126 0.88 -4.19 27.94
CA ILE A 126 2.09 -3.40 27.57
C ILE A 126 3.32 -4.30 27.42
N LEU A 127 3.61 -5.20 28.37
CA LEU A 127 4.83 -6.02 28.32
C LEU A 127 4.77 -7.16 27.30
N THR A 128 3.57 -7.66 26.97
CA THR A 128 3.39 -8.63 25.89
C THR A 128 3.46 -7.98 24.51
N ASN A 129 3.17 -6.69 24.41
CA ASN A 129 3.27 -5.91 23.17
C ASN A 129 4.72 -5.82 22.67
N SER A 130 5.70 -5.65 23.56
CA SER A 130 7.12 -5.75 23.21
C SER A 130 7.96 -6.15 24.42
N GLY A 131 8.88 -7.11 24.23
CA GLY A 131 9.83 -7.51 25.27
C GLY A 131 10.84 -6.41 25.66
N ASP A 132 10.93 -5.35 24.86
CA ASP A 132 11.75 -4.17 25.13
C ASP A 132 10.99 -3.07 25.89
N ASN A 133 9.67 -3.20 26.06
CA ASN A 133 8.89 -2.32 26.92
C ASN A 133 9.35 -2.50 28.36
N ARG A 134 9.48 -1.38 29.09
CA ARG A 134 9.87 -1.41 30.49
C ARG A 134 8.88 -0.63 31.32
N ILE A 135 8.56 -1.18 32.48
CA ILE A 135 7.63 -0.59 33.41
C ILE A 135 8.35 -0.34 34.73
N SER A 136 8.11 0.84 35.28
CA SER A 136 8.43 1.23 36.64
C SER A 136 7.15 1.43 37.43
N VAL A 137 7.19 1.13 38.72
CA VAL A 137 6.01 1.27 39.59
C VAL A 137 6.41 2.05 40.83
N ILE A 138 5.71 3.15 41.08
CA ILE A 138 5.82 4.00 42.25
C ILE A 138 4.52 3.83 43.05
N GLY A 139 4.65 3.56 44.34
CA GLY A 139 3.52 3.63 45.28
C GLY A 139 3.70 4.84 46.19
N TYR A 140 2.63 5.56 46.49
CA TYR A 140 2.71 6.74 47.37
C TYR A 140 1.54 6.81 48.36
N ALA A 141 1.81 7.35 49.56
CA ALA A 141 0.79 7.80 50.51
C ALA A 141 1.33 9.07 51.19
N GLU A 142 1.77 9.04 52.46
CA GLU A 142 2.47 10.17 53.07
C GLU A 142 3.85 10.41 52.44
N ALA A 143 4.47 9.35 51.94
CA ALA A 143 5.71 9.37 51.15
C ALA A 143 5.61 8.47 49.92
N ALA A 144 6.28 8.86 48.84
CA ALA A 144 6.41 8.10 47.61
C ALA A 144 7.63 7.17 47.64
N LYS A 145 7.49 6.01 46.99
CA LYS A 145 8.57 5.03 46.88
C LYS A 145 8.49 4.27 45.55
N THR A 146 9.59 4.28 44.80
CA THR A 146 9.78 3.36 43.68
C THR A 146 9.81 1.90 44.18
N GLN A 147 8.79 1.12 43.82
CA GLN A 147 8.65 -0.30 44.16
C GLN A 147 9.46 -1.19 43.22
N ILE A 148 9.67 -0.73 42.00
CA ILE A 148 10.57 -1.27 40.98
C ILE A 148 10.92 -0.13 40.04
N THR A 149 12.18 -0.03 39.61
CA THR A 149 12.61 0.87 38.52
C THR A 149 12.20 0.24 37.17
N TRP A 150 13.01 0.33 36.12
CA TRP A 150 12.69 -0.25 34.80
C TRP A 150 12.78 -1.78 34.77
N SER A 151 11.67 -2.47 34.47
CA SER A 151 11.61 -3.93 34.27
C SER A 151 10.71 -4.32 33.10
N SER A 152 11.16 -5.25 32.26
CA SER A 152 10.34 -5.92 31.23
C SER A 152 9.75 -7.26 31.71
N ASN A 153 10.10 -7.70 32.92
CA ASN A 153 9.60 -8.96 33.48
C ASN A 153 8.24 -8.76 34.15
N LEU A 154 7.20 -9.38 33.58
CA LEU A 154 5.82 -9.28 34.06
C LEU A 154 5.67 -9.65 35.54
N ASN A 155 6.21 -10.78 35.98
CA ASN A 155 6.06 -11.24 37.37
C ASN A 155 6.66 -10.23 38.38
N ASN A 156 7.79 -9.63 38.04
CA ASN A 156 8.43 -8.61 38.88
C ASN A 156 7.59 -7.33 38.95
N VAL A 157 7.01 -6.91 37.83
CA VAL A 157 6.14 -5.74 37.74
C VAL A 157 4.83 -5.99 38.50
N GLU A 158 4.19 -7.15 38.33
CA GLU A 158 2.99 -7.52 39.10
C GLU A 158 3.25 -7.57 40.61
N ALA A 159 4.41 -8.07 41.03
CA ALA A 159 4.82 -8.03 42.44
C ALA A 159 5.01 -6.60 42.95
N ALA A 160 5.51 -5.69 42.10
CA ALA A 160 5.63 -4.27 42.43
C ALA A 160 4.26 -3.59 42.52
N ILE A 161 3.32 -3.91 41.63
CA ILE A 161 1.93 -3.45 41.70
C ILE A 161 1.27 -3.93 43.00
N ASN A 162 1.45 -5.19 43.39
CA ASN A 162 0.94 -5.70 44.67
C ASN A 162 1.43 -4.86 45.87
N ARG A 163 2.72 -4.49 45.86
CA ARG A 163 3.28 -3.61 46.90
C ARG A 163 2.73 -2.20 46.82
N ALA A 164 2.56 -1.66 45.60
CA ALA A 164 2.03 -0.32 45.33
C ALA A 164 0.51 -0.20 45.51
N THR A 165 -0.22 -1.29 45.69
CA THR A 165 -1.67 -1.28 45.97
C THR A 165 -1.98 -1.85 47.35
N THR A 166 -0.97 -2.00 48.22
CA THR A 166 -1.20 -2.33 49.62
C THR A 166 -1.51 -1.02 50.34
N PRO A 167 -2.75 -0.80 50.85
CA PRO A 167 -3.10 0.47 51.49
C PRO A 167 -2.26 0.71 52.75
N LYS A 168 -1.98 1.98 53.01
CA LYS A 168 -1.32 2.50 54.20
C LYS A 168 -2.30 3.39 54.94
N TYR A 169 -2.25 3.35 56.26
CA TYR A 169 -3.06 4.22 57.13
C TYR A 169 -2.46 5.64 57.18
N GLU A 170 -2.32 6.26 56.02
CA GLU A 170 -1.62 7.52 55.76
C GLU A 170 -2.44 8.37 54.77
N GLY A 171 -2.12 9.66 54.67
CA GLY A 171 -2.75 10.57 53.69
C GLY A 171 -2.14 10.48 52.28
N THR A 172 -2.42 11.49 51.45
CA THR A 172 -2.18 11.51 50.00
C THR A 172 -1.20 12.63 49.64
N ASN A 173 0.08 12.29 49.47
CA ASN A 173 1.17 13.24 49.15
C ASN A 173 1.52 13.20 47.66
N MET A 174 0.68 13.83 46.83
CA MET A 174 0.90 13.86 45.38
C MET A 174 2.15 14.62 44.95
N MET A 175 2.56 15.67 45.70
CA MET A 175 3.81 16.39 45.41
C MET A 175 5.03 15.46 45.50
N ASP A 176 5.08 14.61 46.53
CA ASP A 176 6.17 13.65 46.67
C ASP A 176 6.15 12.56 45.59
N ALA A 177 4.95 12.12 45.20
CA ALA A 177 4.78 11.18 44.08
C ALA A 177 5.28 11.76 42.74
N LEU A 178 4.96 13.02 42.46
CA LEU A 178 5.44 13.75 41.29
C LEU A 178 6.96 13.95 41.31
N ARG A 179 7.52 14.21 42.50
CA ARG A 179 8.97 14.35 42.70
C ARG A 179 9.72 13.05 42.42
N GLU A 180 9.26 11.94 42.99
CA GLU A 180 9.84 10.62 42.74
C GLU A 180 9.74 10.24 41.25
N THR A 181 8.59 10.54 40.63
CA THR A 181 8.38 10.33 39.19
C THR A 181 9.37 11.15 38.35
N LYS A 182 9.56 12.41 38.70
CA LYS A 182 10.54 13.30 38.05
C LYS A 182 11.96 12.78 38.21
N TYR A 183 12.39 12.39 39.42
CA TYR A 183 13.73 11.85 39.63
C TYR A 183 13.96 10.56 38.84
N LEU A 184 12.97 9.65 38.82
CA LEU A 184 13.05 8.42 38.04
C LEU A 184 13.23 8.70 36.53
N LEU A 185 12.44 9.62 35.98
CA LEU A 185 12.43 9.93 34.55
C LEU A 185 13.64 10.74 34.10
N ASN A 186 14.11 11.69 34.91
CA ASN A 186 15.34 12.45 34.60
C ASN A 186 16.59 11.57 34.61
N ASN A 187 16.60 10.49 35.39
CA ASN A 187 17.68 9.50 35.38
C ASN A 187 17.54 8.46 34.25
N ASN A 188 16.46 8.51 33.46
CA ASN A 188 16.26 7.60 32.33
C ASN A 188 16.67 8.28 31.01
N THR A 189 17.90 8.05 30.58
CA THR A 189 18.52 8.69 29.40
C THR A 189 18.13 8.05 28.06
N THR A 190 17.13 7.18 28.03
CA THR A 190 16.66 6.55 26.78
C THR A 190 15.94 7.57 25.89
N SER A 191 16.01 7.39 24.58
CA SER A 191 15.19 8.14 23.61
C SER A 191 13.76 7.63 23.52
N ARG A 192 13.45 6.49 24.16
CA ARG A 192 12.11 5.86 24.19
C ARG A 192 11.04 6.84 24.63
N LYS A 193 9.86 6.75 24.01
CA LYS A 193 8.65 7.45 24.47
C LYS A 193 8.33 7.05 25.90
N LYS A 194 7.94 8.04 26.71
CA LYS A 194 7.73 7.88 28.15
C LYS A 194 6.30 8.23 28.51
N TYR A 195 5.67 7.34 29.26
CA TYR A 195 4.30 7.50 29.71
C TYR A 195 4.21 7.40 31.23
N VAL A 196 3.40 8.26 31.83
CA VAL A 196 3.10 8.22 33.26
C VAL A 196 1.59 8.04 33.41
N PHE A 197 1.20 7.01 34.15
CA PHE A 197 -0.17 6.82 34.59
C PHE A 197 -0.23 7.13 36.08
N PHE A 198 -0.86 8.27 36.42
CA PHE A 198 -1.00 8.75 37.78
C PHE A 198 -2.40 8.40 38.29
N LEU A 199 -2.48 7.58 39.35
CA LEU A 199 -3.73 7.01 39.85
C LEU A 199 -3.97 7.41 41.30
N THR A 200 -5.15 7.97 41.59
CA THR A 200 -5.56 8.43 42.93
C THR A 200 -7.03 8.21 43.18
N ASP A 201 -7.45 8.06 44.44
CA ASP A 201 -8.87 8.07 44.85
C ASP A 201 -9.28 9.31 45.65
N GLY A 202 -8.38 10.28 45.80
CA GLY A 202 -8.66 11.48 46.58
C GLY A 202 -7.74 12.64 46.24
N ALA A 203 -7.95 13.75 46.95
CA ALA A 203 -7.21 14.99 46.81
C ALA A 203 -5.92 15.01 47.66
N PRO A 204 -4.93 15.87 47.34
CA PRO A 204 -3.71 15.95 48.14
C PRO A 204 -3.99 16.44 49.56
N THR A 205 -3.41 15.79 50.56
CA THR A 205 -3.53 16.15 51.99
C THR A 205 -2.17 16.48 52.64
N PHE A 206 -1.10 16.44 51.85
CA PHE A 206 0.24 16.91 52.20
C PHE A 206 0.78 17.81 51.10
N TYR A 207 1.62 18.77 51.49
CA TYR A 207 2.30 19.68 50.57
C TYR A 207 3.60 20.18 51.19
N TYR A 208 4.40 20.88 50.39
CA TYR A 208 5.69 21.43 50.82
C TYR A 208 5.72 22.93 50.56
N SER A 209 6.21 23.70 51.54
CA SER A 209 6.36 25.16 51.45
C SER A 209 7.52 25.64 52.32
N THR A 210 8.19 26.73 51.93
CA THR A 210 9.45 27.17 52.55
C THR A 210 9.35 28.21 53.67
N THR A 211 8.20 28.86 53.95
CA THR A 211 8.08 29.77 55.14
C THR A 211 6.65 30.12 55.59
N ASN A 212 6.50 30.37 56.90
CA ASN A 212 5.30 30.81 57.64
C ASN A 212 4.78 32.23 57.29
N SER A 213 4.69 32.64 56.02
CA SER A 213 4.20 33.98 55.67
C SER A 213 3.23 33.95 54.50
N GLU A 214 2.04 34.52 54.74
CA GLU A 214 0.94 34.74 53.79
C GLU A 214 1.28 35.68 52.61
N GLU A 215 2.54 36.05 52.44
CA GLU A 215 2.99 36.98 51.41
C GLU A 215 4.23 36.41 50.69
N ASN A 216 3.99 35.72 49.57
CA ASN A 216 4.67 35.89 48.27
C ASN A 216 4.33 34.74 47.32
N GLU A 217 3.75 35.11 46.19
CA GLU A 217 3.20 34.25 45.16
C GLU A 217 4.29 33.43 44.43
N TRP A 218 4.04 32.12 44.35
CA TRP A 218 4.27 31.25 43.17
C TRP A 218 5.69 30.90 42.69
N SER A 219 6.76 31.25 43.43
CA SER A 219 8.12 30.73 43.14
C SER A 219 8.49 29.42 43.85
N GLN A 220 7.51 28.69 44.38
CA GLN A 220 7.72 27.65 45.41
C GLN A 220 8.19 26.28 44.91
N GLY A 221 8.14 26.01 43.60
CA GLY A 221 8.57 24.74 43.05
C GLY A 221 10.10 24.54 43.02
N ASN A 222 10.91 25.60 42.99
CA ASN A 222 12.37 25.50 42.79
C ASN A 222 13.10 24.89 44.01
N TYR A 223 12.67 25.21 45.23
CA TYR A 223 13.37 24.76 46.45
C TYR A 223 13.10 23.30 46.84
N PHE A 224 11.99 22.70 46.40
CA PHE A 224 11.61 21.33 46.75
C PHE A 224 12.51 20.25 46.12
N ASP A 225 13.17 20.56 45.00
CA ASP A 225 14.02 19.62 44.26
C ASP A 225 15.52 19.75 44.59
N GLU A 226 15.94 20.84 45.25
CA GLU A 226 17.35 21.23 45.48
C GLU A 226 17.97 20.65 46.77
N GLY A 227 17.30 19.71 47.45
CA GLY A 227 17.81 19.08 48.67
C GLY A 227 17.74 19.96 49.93
N TYR A 228 17.15 21.15 49.84
CA TYR A 228 16.51 21.78 50.98
C TYR A 228 15.29 20.94 51.32
N GLU A 229 15.08 20.53 52.57
CA GLU A 229 13.82 19.93 52.99
C GLU A 229 12.86 21.06 53.37
N PRO A 230 12.02 21.59 52.45
CA PRO A 230 10.90 22.41 52.88
C PRO A 230 10.07 21.57 53.86
N ASP A 231 9.61 22.19 54.95
CA ASP A 231 8.78 21.51 55.93
C ASP A 231 7.59 20.85 55.22
N LYS A 232 7.47 19.53 55.31
CA LYS A 232 6.24 18.84 54.93
C LYS A 232 5.10 19.40 55.80
N LYS A 233 4.10 19.97 55.15
CA LYS A 233 2.89 20.50 55.78
C LYS A 233 1.70 19.60 55.43
N GLY A 234 0.61 19.80 56.16
CA GLY A 234 -0.56 18.93 56.11
C GLY A 234 -0.46 17.80 57.13
N ASN A 235 -1.60 17.17 57.39
CA ASN A 235 -1.77 16.15 58.44
C ASN A 235 -2.38 14.85 57.91
N GLY A 236 -2.51 14.71 56.58
CA GLY A 236 -3.12 13.54 55.96
C GLY A 236 -4.64 13.45 56.11
N THR A 237 -5.32 14.52 56.51
CA THR A 237 -6.79 14.57 56.66
C THR A 237 -7.42 15.65 55.78
N GLU A 238 -8.75 15.60 55.65
CA GLU A 238 -9.57 16.56 54.88
C GLU A 238 -9.31 18.05 55.24
N ASN A 239 -8.84 18.32 56.45
CA ASN A 239 -8.49 19.66 56.93
C ASN A 239 -7.35 20.32 56.13
N SER A 240 -6.56 19.53 55.40
CA SER A 240 -5.42 20.02 54.62
C SER A 240 -5.72 20.16 53.12
N LEU A 241 -6.94 19.83 52.65
CA LEU A 241 -7.26 19.82 51.21
C LEU A 241 -7.12 21.19 50.55
N ALA A 242 -7.68 22.22 51.17
CA ALA A 242 -7.64 23.58 50.64
C ALA A 242 -6.21 24.14 50.57
N SER A 243 -5.39 23.87 51.59
CA SER A 243 -4.00 24.34 51.65
C SER A 243 -3.05 23.53 50.77
N SER A 244 -3.36 22.26 50.47
CA SER A 244 -2.51 21.38 49.65
C SER A 244 -2.77 21.51 48.15
N LYS A 245 -3.97 21.96 47.75
CA LYS A 245 -4.38 22.06 46.34
C LYS A 245 -3.46 22.91 45.48
N GLU A 246 -3.36 24.21 45.77
CA GLU A 246 -2.61 25.16 44.92
C GLU A 246 -1.10 24.86 44.86
N PRO A 247 -0.42 24.51 45.96
CA PRO A 247 0.98 24.08 45.90
C PRO A 247 1.19 22.84 45.00
N THR A 248 0.26 21.88 45.06
CA THR A 248 0.35 20.66 44.23
C THR A 248 0.14 20.98 42.76
N ILE A 249 -0.84 21.83 42.42
CA ILE A 249 -1.06 22.31 41.04
C ILE A 249 0.20 23.00 40.50
N ALA A 250 0.79 23.91 41.27
CA ALA A 250 1.99 24.63 40.87
C ALA A 250 3.17 23.68 40.61
N TYR A 251 3.35 22.68 41.47
CA TYR A 251 4.42 21.70 41.29
C TYR A 251 4.16 20.73 40.13
N ALA A 252 2.93 20.27 39.94
CA ALA A 252 2.55 19.45 38.79
C ALA A 252 2.87 20.16 37.47
N LYS A 253 2.50 21.44 37.34
CA LYS A 253 2.84 22.25 36.16
C LYS A 253 4.35 22.37 35.94
N LYS A 254 5.13 22.59 37.01
CA LYS A 254 6.60 22.60 36.92
C LYS A 254 7.15 21.25 36.41
N VAL A 255 6.69 20.13 36.96
CA VAL A 255 7.11 18.79 36.53
C VAL A 255 6.76 18.57 35.06
N ARG A 256 5.57 18.98 34.62
CA ARG A 256 5.14 18.93 33.21
C ARG A 256 6.02 19.79 32.29
N GLU A 257 6.40 20.98 32.73
CA GLU A 257 7.28 21.88 31.98
C GLU A 257 8.71 21.34 31.85
N GLU A 258 9.20 20.60 32.83
CA GLU A 258 10.53 19.96 32.76
C GLU A 258 10.52 18.66 31.95
N LEU A 259 9.43 17.90 32.03
CA LEU A 259 9.25 16.61 31.36
C LEU A 259 8.42 16.72 30.09
N LYS A 260 8.74 17.68 29.21
CA LYS A 260 7.96 17.98 27.99
C LYS A 260 7.80 16.77 27.05
N ASN A 261 8.77 15.85 27.06
CA ASN A 261 8.77 14.66 26.22
C ASN A 261 8.14 13.44 26.89
N VAL A 262 7.35 13.65 27.94
CA VAL A 262 6.63 12.61 28.69
C VAL A 262 5.14 12.87 28.63
N THR A 263 4.35 11.85 28.32
CA THR A 263 2.89 11.93 28.34
C THR A 263 2.36 11.45 29.68
N PHE A 264 1.77 12.37 30.44
CA PHE A 264 1.07 12.10 31.69
C PHE A 264 -0.43 11.91 31.46
N TYR A 265 -0.95 10.84 32.03
CA TYR A 265 -2.37 10.54 32.21
C TYR A 265 -2.67 10.59 33.70
N ALA A 266 -3.86 11.09 34.05
CA ALA A 266 -4.34 11.15 35.42
C ALA A 266 -5.68 10.42 35.53
N LEU A 267 -5.80 9.46 36.44
CA LEU A 267 -7.01 8.68 36.67
C LEU A 267 -7.50 8.86 38.10
N GLY A 268 -8.68 9.47 38.24
CA GLY A 268 -9.43 9.53 39.49
C GLY A 268 -10.32 8.31 39.69
N VAL A 269 -10.14 7.59 40.80
CA VAL A 269 -10.86 6.34 41.10
C VAL A 269 -11.78 6.57 42.29
N ASP A 270 -13.08 6.71 42.07
CA ASP A 270 -14.05 7.01 43.13
C ASP A 270 -13.60 8.16 44.05
N ILE A 271 -13.28 9.30 43.41
CA ILE A 271 -12.85 10.54 44.07
C ILE A 271 -13.90 11.05 45.08
N GLY A 272 -15.18 10.72 44.85
CA GLY A 272 -16.27 11.04 45.76
C GLY A 272 -16.38 12.54 46.08
N GLY A 273 -16.44 12.86 47.38
CA GLY A 273 -16.65 14.23 47.87
C GLY A 273 -15.46 15.19 47.66
N ASP A 274 -14.28 14.68 47.29
CA ASP A 274 -13.05 15.46 47.21
C ASP A 274 -12.78 16.06 45.82
N SER A 275 -13.68 15.87 44.85
CA SER A 275 -13.51 16.27 43.45
C SER A 275 -13.15 17.76 43.27
N THR A 276 -13.72 18.63 44.11
CA THR A 276 -13.42 20.08 44.10
C THR A 276 -11.93 20.40 44.35
N TYR A 277 -11.22 19.49 45.02
CA TYR A 277 -9.80 19.61 45.33
C TYR A 277 -8.93 18.69 44.47
N ALA A 278 -9.41 17.49 44.13
CA ALA A 278 -8.67 16.49 43.35
C ALA A 278 -8.64 16.83 41.86
N ASP A 279 -9.79 17.14 41.25
CA ASP A 279 -9.91 17.29 39.80
C ASP A 279 -8.98 18.38 39.23
N PRO A 280 -8.89 19.59 39.83
CA PRO A 280 -7.98 20.62 39.33
C PRO A 280 -6.50 20.24 39.46
N VAL A 281 -6.16 19.36 40.41
CA VAL A 281 -4.80 18.83 40.56
C VAL A 281 -4.54 17.78 39.49
N LEU A 282 -5.49 16.87 39.23
CA LEU A 282 -5.39 15.85 38.18
C LEU A 282 -5.33 16.49 36.79
N ASP A 283 -6.10 17.55 36.54
CA ASP A 283 -6.00 18.36 35.31
C ASP A 283 -4.60 18.98 35.14
N ALA A 284 -3.96 19.41 36.25
CA ALA A 284 -2.63 19.97 36.23
C ALA A 284 -1.52 18.91 36.05
N ILE A 285 -1.79 17.66 36.45
CA ILE A 285 -0.90 16.51 36.25
C ILE A 285 -1.04 15.97 34.82
N ALA A 286 -2.25 15.90 34.28
CA ALA A 286 -2.50 15.38 32.94
C ALA A 286 -1.84 16.25 31.86
N SER A 287 -1.48 15.65 30.72
CA SER A 287 -0.86 16.41 29.62
C SER A 287 -1.83 17.33 28.90
N SER A 288 -3.10 16.99 28.94
CA SER A 288 -4.25 17.75 28.45
C SER A 288 -5.48 17.30 29.24
N SER A 289 -6.55 18.11 29.24
CA SER A 289 -7.81 17.79 29.91
C SER A 289 -8.38 16.43 29.51
N ASP A 290 -8.23 16.04 28.24
CA ASP A 290 -8.76 14.77 27.72
C ASP A 290 -8.01 13.52 28.24
N LEU A 291 -6.88 13.73 28.93
CA LEU A 291 -6.08 12.68 29.56
C LEU A 291 -6.27 12.62 31.08
N HIS A 292 -7.20 13.42 31.60
CA HIS A 292 -7.78 13.24 32.92
C HIS A 292 -9.04 12.39 32.77
N LEU A 293 -9.00 11.17 33.33
CA LEU A 293 -10.06 10.19 33.29
C LEU A 293 -10.61 9.97 34.70
N THR A 294 -11.87 9.60 34.81
CA THR A 294 -12.51 9.28 36.09
C THR A 294 -13.29 7.99 36.01
N ALA A 295 -13.35 7.27 37.13
CA ALA A 295 -14.18 6.07 37.27
C ALA A 295 -14.99 6.17 38.56
N GLU A 296 -16.32 6.08 38.44
CA GLU A 296 -17.22 6.19 39.59
C GLU A 296 -17.28 4.89 40.40
N LYS A 297 -17.66 5.03 41.67
CA LYS A 297 -17.86 3.90 42.59
C LYS A 297 -18.70 2.79 41.96
N GLY A 298 -18.25 1.55 42.11
CA GLY A 298 -18.98 0.39 41.62
C GLY A 298 -19.00 0.22 40.10
N ASN A 299 -18.56 1.22 39.33
CA ASN A 299 -18.58 1.18 37.88
C ASN A 299 -17.29 0.55 37.32
N SER A 300 -17.25 -0.77 37.35
CA SER A 300 -16.10 -1.53 36.86
C SER A 300 -15.87 -1.37 35.35
N GLU A 301 -16.90 -1.01 34.59
CA GLU A 301 -16.82 -0.75 33.14
C GLU A 301 -16.08 0.56 32.88
N GLN A 302 -16.47 1.66 33.51
CA GLN A 302 -15.75 2.95 33.42
C GLN A 302 -14.29 2.83 33.84
N LEU A 303 -14.01 2.09 34.91
CA LEU A 303 -12.63 1.87 35.32
C LEU A 303 -11.86 1.04 34.28
N THR A 304 -12.48 -0.02 33.75
CA THR A 304 -11.86 -0.83 32.69
C THR A 304 -11.62 0.03 31.45
N GLU A 305 -12.60 0.82 31.02
CA GLU A 305 -12.53 1.74 29.87
C GLU A 305 -11.47 2.82 30.07
N ALA A 306 -11.35 3.39 31.27
CA ALA A 306 -10.30 4.33 31.59
C ALA A 306 -8.94 3.67 31.40
N PHE A 307 -8.70 2.50 32.02
CA PHE A 307 -7.45 1.74 31.84
C PHE A 307 -7.23 1.25 30.39
N GLU A 308 -8.28 0.98 29.62
CA GLU A 308 -8.19 0.69 28.19
C GLU A 308 -7.85 1.93 27.36
N THR A 309 -8.36 3.10 27.73
CA THR A 309 -7.98 4.39 27.12
C THR A 309 -6.50 4.69 27.38
N LEU A 310 -6.00 4.31 28.56
CA LEU A 310 -4.57 4.35 28.90
C LEU A 310 -3.73 3.38 28.04
N LEU A 311 -4.31 2.25 27.57
CA LEU A 311 -3.67 1.26 26.67
C LEU A 311 -3.66 1.67 25.20
N ARG A 312 -4.77 2.26 24.74
CA ARG A 312 -5.10 2.38 23.32
C ARG A 312 -4.27 3.40 22.55
N GLY A 313 -3.48 4.24 23.21
CA GLY A 313 -2.66 5.23 22.52
C GLY A 313 -3.46 5.99 21.47
N LEU A 314 -4.37 6.87 21.89
CA LEU A 314 -5.14 7.78 21.03
C LEU A 314 -6.09 7.06 20.06
N GLU A 315 -7.37 6.92 20.43
CA GLU A 315 -8.42 6.57 19.47
C GLU A 315 -8.32 7.51 18.27
N ALA A 316 -8.49 7.01 17.04
CA ALA A 316 -8.51 7.86 15.86
C ALA A 316 -9.81 7.68 15.08
N ASN A 317 -10.27 8.79 14.50
CA ASN A 317 -11.40 8.88 13.60
C ASN A 317 -11.02 9.70 12.36
N GLN A 318 -11.97 9.95 11.46
CA GLN A 318 -11.72 10.68 10.21
C GLN A 318 -10.61 10.07 9.35
N LEU A 319 -10.51 8.74 9.36
CA LEU A 319 -9.49 8.01 8.62
C LEU A 319 -9.69 8.14 7.10
N SER A 320 -8.59 8.30 6.39
CA SER A 320 -8.50 8.04 4.96
C SER A 320 -7.18 7.42 4.55
N ILE A 321 -7.22 6.50 3.59
CA ILE A 321 -6.05 5.96 2.90
C ILE A 321 -6.04 6.56 1.49
N THR A 322 -4.92 7.14 1.07
CA THR A 322 -4.74 7.76 -0.24
C THR A 322 -3.57 7.09 -0.95
N ASP A 323 -3.74 6.77 -2.23
CA ASP A 323 -2.68 6.22 -3.07
C ASP A 323 -2.74 6.86 -4.46
N THR A 324 -1.61 7.41 -4.90
CA THR A 324 -1.42 8.02 -6.20
C THR A 324 -0.50 7.13 -7.02
N LEU A 325 -1.01 6.58 -8.11
CA LEU A 325 -0.25 5.68 -8.99
C LEU A 325 0.78 6.45 -9.82
N SER A 326 1.83 5.75 -10.24
CA SER A 326 2.83 6.30 -11.15
C SER A 326 2.28 6.39 -12.58
N ALA A 327 3.06 7.00 -13.48
CA ALA A 327 2.74 7.01 -14.91
C ALA A 327 2.74 5.59 -15.52
N TYR A 328 3.49 4.67 -14.91
CA TYR A 328 3.75 3.31 -15.40
C TYR A 328 2.62 2.32 -15.18
N VAL A 329 1.61 2.68 -14.38
CA VAL A 329 0.46 1.81 -14.11
C VAL A 329 -0.85 2.60 -14.16
N ASP A 330 -1.92 1.92 -14.52
CA ASP A 330 -3.29 2.42 -14.47
C ASP A 330 -4.18 1.47 -13.66
N LEU A 331 -5.28 2.01 -13.12
CA LEU A 331 -6.31 1.17 -12.53
C LEU A 331 -6.93 0.29 -13.62
N ASN A 332 -7.00 -1.03 -13.39
CA ASN A 332 -7.55 -1.98 -14.37
C ASN A 332 -9.02 -1.61 -14.71
N GLN A 333 -9.43 -1.71 -15.98
CA GLN A 333 -10.77 -1.31 -16.43
C GLN A 333 -11.91 -2.23 -15.94
N THR A 334 -11.55 -3.32 -15.26
CA THR A 334 -12.42 -4.22 -14.49
C THR A 334 -11.89 -4.37 -13.05
N ALA A 335 -11.17 -3.38 -12.52
CA ALA A 335 -10.52 -3.49 -11.23
C ALA A 335 -11.54 -3.72 -10.10
N ASP A 336 -11.42 -4.86 -9.43
CA ASP A 336 -12.05 -5.09 -8.14
C ASP A 336 -11.34 -4.23 -7.09
N ILE A 337 -12.05 -3.26 -6.56
CA ILE A 337 -11.61 -2.46 -5.42
C ILE A 337 -12.32 -3.01 -4.18
N VAL A 338 -11.54 -3.37 -3.17
CA VAL A 338 -12.05 -4.00 -1.95
C VAL A 338 -11.44 -3.31 -0.74
N VAL A 339 -12.27 -3.08 0.28
CA VAL A 339 -11.80 -2.79 1.64
C VAL A 339 -12.25 -3.92 2.54
N THR A 340 -11.30 -4.55 3.23
CA THR A 340 -11.57 -5.61 4.20
C THR A 340 -11.11 -5.21 5.59
N MET A 341 -11.59 -5.93 6.60
CA MET A 341 -10.97 -5.97 7.91
C MET A 341 -10.77 -7.40 8.40
N GLN A 342 -9.68 -7.65 9.11
CA GLN A 342 -9.37 -8.97 9.67
C GLN A 342 -8.89 -8.85 11.11
N GLU A 343 -9.27 -9.79 11.97
CA GLU A 343 -8.86 -9.76 13.38
C GLU A 343 -7.36 -10.03 13.50
N ARG A 344 -6.69 -9.19 14.29
CA ARG A 344 -5.24 -9.26 14.51
C ARG A 344 -4.91 -10.09 15.74
N THR A 345 -3.82 -10.82 15.64
CA THR A 345 -3.13 -11.50 16.75
C THR A 345 -2.17 -10.60 17.48
N ASP A 346 -1.62 -9.59 16.80
CA ASP A 346 -0.64 -8.70 17.38
C ASP A 346 -0.69 -7.28 16.82
N ILE A 347 0.18 -6.47 17.40
CA ILE A 347 0.31 -5.03 17.21
C ILE A 347 1.06 -4.66 15.94
N SER A 348 1.71 -5.62 15.30
CA SER A 348 2.46 -5.43 14.05
C SER A 348 1.56 -5.59 12.84
N GLY A 349 0.40 -6.22 12.99
CA GLY A 349 -0.56 -6.38 11.90
C GLY A 349 -0.89 -7.83 11.62
N ASN A 350 -0.26 -8.77 12.32
CA ASN A 350 -0.40 -10.19 11.99
C ASN A 350 -1.79 -10.71 12.39
N CYS A 351 -2.41 -11.55 11.57
CA CYS A 351 -3.72 -12.16 11.81
C CYS A 351 -3.60 -13.65 12.21
N GLN A 352 -4.62 -14.26 12.83
CA GLN A 352 -4.63 -15.72 13.05
C GLN A 352 -4.85 -16.43 11.72
N ASP A 353 -4.21 -17.60 11.55
CA ASP A 353 -4.48 -18.70 10.60
C ASP A 353 -5.36 -18.39 9.37
N ASP A 354 -4.97 -18.87 8.18
CA ASP A 354 -5.65 -18.78 6.87
C ASP A 354 -7.16 -19.20 6.84
N ASN A 355 -7.75 -19.63 7.95
CA ASN A 355 -9.15 -19.99 8.12
C ASN A 355 -10.06 -18.87 8.70
N GLN A 356 -9.52 -17.72 9.12
CA GLN A 356 -10.35 -16.54 9.42
C GLN A 356 -10.56 -15.73 8.13
N GLU A 357 -11.74 -15.86 7.51
CA GLU A 357 -12.13 -15.06 6.34
C GLU A 357 -12.11 -13.56 6.69
N ALA A 358 -11.52 -12.75 5.79
CA ALA A 358 -11.52 -11.32 5.95
C ALA A 358 -12.94 -10.77 5.77
N ILE A 359 -13.33 -9.85 6.65
CA ILE A 359 -14.67 -9.28 6.64
C ILE A 359 -14.70 -8.17 5.60
N MET A 360 -15.58 -8.30 4.60
CA MET A 360 -15.73 -7.30 3.56
C MET A 360 -16.43 -6.05 4.11
N LEU A 361 -15.75 -4.89 4.05
CA LEU A 361 -16.30 -3.59 4.46
C LEU A 361 -16.87 -2.81 3.29
N TRP A 362 -16.26 -2.95 2.12
CA TRP A 362 -16.67 -2.28 0.91
C TRP A 362 -16.16 -3.04 -0.30
N LYS A 363 -16.96 -3.11 -1.37
CA LYS A 363 -16.56 -3.65 -2.66
C LYS A 363 -17.14 -2.79 -3.79
N GLY A 364 -16.41 -2.70 -4.89
CA GLY A 364 -16.91 -2.12 -6.12
C GLY A 364 -15.91 -2.24 -7.24
N SER A 365 -16.31 -1.78 -8.42
CA SER A 365 -15.51 -1.87 -9.64
C SER A 365 -15.36 -0.52 -10.33
N TRP A 366 -14.22 -0.31 -10.97
CA TRP A 366 -14.02 0.80 -11.89
C TRP A 366 -14.49 0.41 -13.29
N ASN A 367 -15.31 1.23 -13.93
CA ASN A 367 -15.85 0.95 -15.26
C ASN A 367 -15.26 1.83 -16.39
N GLY A 368 -14.13 2.50 -16.13
CA GLY A 368 -13.53 3.46 -17.06
C GLY A 368 -14.02 4.90 -16.90
N GLN A 369 -15.10 5.15 -16.14
CA GLN A 369 -15.64 6.51 -15.91
C GLN A 369 -15.86 6.85 -14.43
N ARG A 370 -16.38 5.88 -13.66
CA ARG A 370 -16.63 6.04 -12.22
C ARG A 370 -16.54 4.70 -11.50
N ILE A 371 -16.39 4.77 -10.19
CA ILE A 371 -16.52 3.61 -9.31
C ILE A 371 -18.00 3.25 -9.14
N ILE A 372 -18.32 1.96 -9.29
CA ILE A 372 -19.64 1.37 -9.06
C ILE A 372 -19.54 0.50 -7.80
N ALA A 373 -20.20 0.91 -6.72
CA ALA A 373 -20.23 0.13 -5.48
C ALA A 373 -21.15 -1.10 -5.61
N GLU A 374 -20.74 -2.20 -5.01
CA GLU A 374 -21.50 -3.44 -4.88
C GLU A 374 -22.15 -3.54 -3.49
N GLU A 375 -23.17 -4.39 -3.36
CA GLU A 375 -23.81 -4.65 -2.07
C GLU A 375 -22.94 -5.58 -1.21
N VAL A 376 -22.79 -5.23 0.07
CA VAL A 376 -21.99 -5.99 1.05
C VAL A 376 -22.93 -6.52 2.15
N ASP A 377 -22.74 -7.76 2.60
CA ASP A 377 -23.58 -8.35 3.66
C ASP A 377 -23.29 -7.71 5.03
N THR A 378 -24.10 -6.71 5.38
CA THR A 378 -24.03 -6.01 6.67
C THR A 378 -24.22 -6.92 7.90
N ASN A 379 -24.85 -8.10 7.75
CA ASN A 379 -25.00 -9.06 8.85
C ASN A 379 -23.69 -9.78 9.16
N GLU A 380 -22.83 -9.97 8.17
CA GLU A 380 -21.51 -10.55 8.35
C GLU A 380 -20.61 -9.63 9.16
N VAL A 381 -20.59 -8.34 8.81
CA VAL A 381 -19.85 -7.32 9.56
C VAL A 381 -20.33 -7.25 11.01
N SER A 382 -21.65 -7.27 11.22
CA SER A 382 -22.26 -7.21 12.56
C SER A 382 -21.92 -8.41 13.45
N ARG A 383 -21.89 -9.63 12.87
CA ARG A 383 -21.62 -10.89 13.59
C ARG A 383 -20.18 -10.97 14.10
N HIS A 384 -19.23 -10.45 13.33
CA HIS A 384 -17.82 -10.57 13.64
C HIS A 384 -17.30 -9.48 14.59
N MET A 385 -18.03 -8.37 14.78
CA MET A 385 -17.68 -7.42 15.82
C MET A 385 -17.88 -8.03 17.23
N LYS A 386 -16.86 -7.89 18.10
CA LYS A 386 -16.82 -8.49 19.46
C LYS A 386 -17.92 -7.98 20.37
N TYR A 387 -18.28 -8.81 21.38
CA TYR A 387 -19.43 -8.54 22.23
C TYR A 387 -19.39 -7.23 23.05
N SER A 388 -18.21 -6.63 23.18
CA SER A 388 -17.89 -5.53 24.09
C SER A 388 -17.83 -4.14 23.45
N HIS A 389 -18.18 -3.97 22.17
CA HIS A 389 -18.29 -2.63 21.56
C HIS A 389 -19.76 -2.21 21.47
N ASP A 390 -20.06 -1.00 21.92
CA ASP A 390 -21.39 -0.34 21.85
C ASP A 390 -21.92 -0.22 20.42
N ASP A 391 -21.05 -0.40 19.42
CA ASP A 391 -21.34 -0.13 18.01
C ASP A 391 -22.09 -1.26 17.29
N ARG A 392 -22.35 -2.41 17.94
CA ARG A 392 -22.93 -3.60 17.28
C ARG A 392 -24.32 -3.44 16.71
N ASN A 393 -25.03 -2.39 17.13
CA ASN A 393 -26.36 -2.07 16.62
C ASN A 393 -26.34 -1.02 15.48
N ASN A 394 -25.14 -0.57 15.05
CA ASN A 394 -24.96 0.47 14.02
C ASN A 394 -24.12 -0.01 12.81
N ILE A 395 -24.17 -1.29 12.45
CA ILE A 395 -23.21 -1.87 11.49
C ILE A 395 -23.86 -2.20 10.15
N GLY A 396 -23.53 -1.38 9.16
CA GLY A 396 -23.92 -1.44 7.75
C GLY A 396 -23.81 -0.03 7.16
N THR A 397 -23.26 0.16 5.95
CA THR A 397 -22.98 1.49 5.30
C THR A 397 -22.32 2.58 6.19
N SER A 398 -21.85 2.23 7.39
CA SER A 398 -21.53 3.15 8.48
C SER A 398 -20.05 3.29 8.79
N ILE A 399 -19.19 2.36 8.32
CA ILE A 399 -17.74 2.38 8.53
C ILE A 399 -17.03 3.10 7.38
N MET A 400 -17.41 2.79 6.14
CA MET A 400 -16.89 3.43 4.94
C MET A 400 -17.81 4.56 4.50
N LYS A 401 -17.24 5.73 4.19
CA LYS A 401 -17.98 6.85 3.62
C LYS A 401 -18.01 6.77 2.09
N THR A 402 -16.84 6.60 1.47
CA THR A 402 -16.72 6.52 0.01
C THR A 402 -15.33 6.02 -0.40
N ILE A 403 -15.25 5.42 -1.58
CA ILE A 403 -14.01 5.24 -2.33
C ILE A 403 -14.09 6.10 -3.59
N THR A 404 -13.03 6.82 -3.92
CA THR A 404 -12.95 7.65 -5.12
C THR A 404 -11.68 7.34 -5.91
N TYR A 405 -11.76 7.39 -7.23
CA TYR A 405 -10.61 7.36 -8.14
C TYR A 405 -10.68 8.55 -9.08
N ASN A 406 -9.59 9.31 -9.19
CA ASN A 406 -9.44 10.38 -10.16
C ASN A 406 -8.45 9.92 -11.25
N PRO A 407 -8.90 9.67 -12.49
CA PRO A 407 -8.03 9.19 -13.56
C PRO A 407 -6.99 10.23 -14.01
N ASP A 408 -7.30 11.53 -13.91
CA ASP A 408 -6.38 12.60 -14.34
C ASP A 408 -5.16 12.68 -13.41
N THR A 409 -5.37 12.43 -12.12
CA THR A 409 -4.29 12.44 -11.11
C THR A 409 -3.83 11.03 -10.74
N LYS A 410 -4.44 9.99 -11.32
CA LYS A 410 -4.31 8.57 -10.95
C LYS A 410 -4.37 8.31 -9.43
N GLN A 411 -5.24 9.04 -8.73
CA GLN A 411 -5.32 8.95 -7.26
C GLN A 411 -6.57 8.19 -6.81
N ILE A 412 -6.38 7.11 -6.08
CA ILE A 412 -7.42 6.39 -5.35
C ILE A 412 -7.43 6.83 -3.88
N LYS A 413 -8.63 6.98 -3.32
CA LYS A 413 -8.81 7.38 -1.93
C LYS A 413 -9.95 6.61 -1.28
N ALA A 414 -9.64 5.93 -0.18
CA ALA A 414 -10.60 5.32 0.71
C ALA A 414 -10.89 6.24 1.89
N ILE A 415 -12.14 6.65 2.06
CA ILE A 415 -12.56 7.57 3.13
C ILE A 415 -13.51 6.83 4.05
N PHE A 416 -13.14 6.75 5.32
CA PHE A 416 -13.97 6.17 6.38
C PHE A 416 -14.98 7.21 6.87
N ASN A 417 -16.05 6.73 7.52
CA ASN A 417 -17.01 7.60 8.17
C ASN A 417 -16.29 8.45 9.23
N PRO A 418 -16.43 9.79 9.21
CA PRO A 418 -15.71 10.67 10.12
C PRO A 418 -16.00 10.40 11.61
N TYR A 419 -17.13 9.76 11.93
CA TYR A 419 -17.49 9.40 13.30
C TYR A 419 -17.08 7.99 13.70
N TYR A 420 -16.64 7.16 12.74
CA TYR A 420 -16.14 5.83 13.03
C TYR A 420 -14.78 5.94 13.74
N LYS A 421 -14.67 5.28 14.89
CA LYS A 421 -13.42 5.13 15.62
C LYS A 421 -12.75 3.84 15.15
N ILE A 422 -11.48 3.92 14.73
CA ILE A 422 -10.73 2.76 14.26
C ILE A 422 -10.62 1.74 15.40
N ASN A 423 -10.96 0.49 15.12
CA ASN A 423 -10.88 -0.57 16.10
C ASN A 423 -9.45 -1.12 16.20
N GLY A 424 -8.93 -1.16 17.44
CA GLY A 424 -7.63 -1.71 17.83
C GLY A 424 -7.37 -3.15 17.37
N ASP A 425 -8.43 -3.95 17.35
CA ASP A 425 -8.35 -5.40 17.18
C ASP A 425 -8.24 -5.84 15.71
N TYR A 426 -8.35 -4.91 14.75
CA TYR A 426 -8.44 -5.25 13.33
C TYR A 426 -7.34 -4.62 12.49
N LEU A 427 -6.96 -5.36 11.44
CA LEU A 427 -6.19 -4.88 10.30
C LEU A 427 -7.20 -4.48 9.24
N TYR A 428 -7.05 -3.29 8.68
CA TYR A 428 -7.87 -2.79 7.58
C TYR A 428 -7.03 -2.77 6.32
N THR A 429 -7.55 -3.28 5.21
CA THR A 429 -6.79 -3.39 3.96
C THR A 429 -7.58 -2.79 2.82
N LEU A 430 -7.03 -1.77 2.17
CA LEU A 430 -7.48 -1.32 0.85
C LEU A 430 -6.71 -2.10 -0.21
N SER A 431 -7.43 -2.79 -1.11
CA SER A 431 -6.80 -3.52 -2.20
C SER A 431 -7.51 -3.29 -3.54
N PHE A 432 -6.72 -3.21 -4.61
CA PHE A 432 -7.23 -2.92 -5.96
C PHE A 432 -6.26 -3.36 -7.05
N ASN A 433 -6.79 -3.65 -8.24
CA ASN A 433 -6.00 -4.13 -9.38
C ASN A 433 -5.49 -2.97 -10.24
N ILE A 434 -4.24 -3.08 -10.66
CA ILE A 434 -3.57 -2.19 -11.60
C ILE A 434 -3.05 -2.98 -12.80
N VAL A 435 -2.81 -2.28 -13.91
CA VAL A 435 -2.19 -2.81 -15.13
C VAL A 435 -1.05 -1.92 -15.56
N VAL A 436 -0.03 -2.52 -16.17
CA VAL A 436 1.11 -1.80 -16.76
C VAL A 436 0.63 -0.94 -17.95
N THR A 437 1.08 0.31 -18.02
CA THR A 437 0.70 1.23 -19.11
C THR A 437 1.57 1.06 -20.36
N GLU A 438 1.14 1.64 -21.48
CA GLU A 438 1.99 1.76 -22.67
C GLU A 438 3.26 2.59 -22.38
N GLU A 439 3.17 3.62 -21.55
CA GLU A 439 4.33 4.42 -21.13
C GLU A 439 5.37 3.57 -20.39
N ALA A 440 4.96 2.62 -19.55
CA ALA A 440 5.88 1.67 -18.93
C ALA A 440 6.58 0.76 -19.94
N LYS A 441 5.87 0.35 -21.01
CA LYS A 441 6.44 -0.46 -22.09
C LYS A 441 7.45 0.34 -22.91
N GLU A 442 7.20 1.64 -23.11
CA GLU A 442 8.14 2.56 -23.76
C GLU A 442 9.40 2.78 -22.91
N GLU A 443 9.23 2.94 -21.59
CA GLU A 443 10.33 3.13 -20.65
C GLU A 443 11.20 1.87 -20.50
N PHE A 444 10.61 0.68 -20.64
CA PHE A 444 11.32 -0.60 -20.74
C PHE A 444 11.95 -0.79 -22.13
N SER A 445 12.89 0.09 -22.47
CA SER A 445 13.64 0.08 -23.72
C SER A 445 14.70 -1.04 -23.72
N ASP A 446 14.90 -1.75 -24.83
CA ASP A 446 15.95 -2.79 -24.98
C ASP A 446 15.95 -3.93 -23.94
N GLN A 447 14.83 -4.13 -23.24
CA GLN A 447 14.72 -5.01 -22.06
C GLN A 447 15.52 -4.55 -20.83
N GLU A 448 15.85 -3.26 -20.77
CA GLU A 448 16.47 -2.64 -19.61
C GLU A 448 15.49 -1.64 -18.98
N TYR A 449 15.49 -1.62 -17.65
CA TYR A 449 14.74 -0.63 -16.88
C TYR A 449 15.55 0.67 -16.75
N PRO A 450 14.88 1.81 -16.58
CA PRO A 450 15.57 3.09 -16.47
C PRO A 450 16.52 3.12 -15.28
N MET A 451 17.68 3.72 -15.52
CA MET A 451 18.66 3.97 -14.48
C MET A 451 18.22 5.16 -13.62
N ILE A 452 18.31 4.98 -12.31
CA ILE A 452 18.29 6.00 -11.29
C ILE A 452 19.73 6.50 -11.08
N GLY A 453 19.96 7.78 -11.34
CA GLY A 453 21.26 8.41 -11.11
C GLY A 453 22.39 7.80 -11.95
N ASP A 454 23.58 7.67 -11.35
CA ASP A 454 24.79 7.32 -12.11
C ASP A 454 24.95 5.82 -12.40
N ASN A 455 24.31 4.89 -11.67
CA ASN A 455 24.47 3.42 -11.82
C ASN A 455 23.46 2.54 -11.03
N GLU A 456 22.29 3.05 -10.62
CA GLU A 456 21.31 2.24 -9.88
C GLU A 456 20.07 2.00 -10.74
N MET A 457 19.41 0.85 -10.57
CA MET A 457 18.13 0.58 -11.24
C MET A 457 16.98 0.82 -10.25
N MET A 458 15.80 1.19 -10.76
CA MET A 458 14.57 1.14 -9.97
C MET A 458 14.37 -0.28 -9.43
N LYS A 459 14.20 -0.39 -8.11
CA LYS A 459 14.16 -1.66 -7.40
C LYS A 459 13.10 -1.60 -6.29
N GLY A 460 12.29 -2.64 -6.20
CA GLY A 460 11.30 -2.75 -5.13
C GLY A 460 11.96 -2.93 -3.77
N ASP A 461 11.38 -2.27 -2.77
CA ASP A 461 11.87 -2.33 -1.39
C ASP A 461 11.71 -3.73 -0.77
N LEU A 462 12.32 -3.94 0.40
CA LEU A 462 12.11 -5.17 1.16
C LEU A 462 10.64 -5.32 1.57
N GLU A 463 10.13 -6.56 1.59
CA GLU A 463 8.78 -6.91 2.09
C GLU A 463 7.61 -6.30 1.29
N THR A 464 7.86 -5.87 0.05
CA THR A 464 6.82 -5.37 -0.87
C THR A 464 6.02 -6.48 -1.56
N ASP A 465 6.44 -7.74 -1.49
CA ASP A 465 5.68 -8.87 -2.05
C ASP A 465 4.52 -9.27 -1.12
N TYR A 466 3.33 -9.44 -1.69
CA TYR A 466 2.18 -10.03 -1.02
C TYR A 466 2.17 -11.55 -1.22
N GLY A 467 1.80 -12.32 -0.19
CA GLY A 467 1.66 -13.77 -0.31
C GLY A 467 2.97 -14.47 -0.71
N GLN A 468 2.92 -15.25 -1.79
CA GLN A 468 4.05 -15.94 -2.40
C GLN A 468 4.60 -15.19 -3.63
N ASN A 469 4.15 -13.94 -3.87
CA ASN A 469 4.69 -13.10 -4.93
C ASN A 469 6.22 -12.94 -4.79
N THR A 470 6.89 -12.80 -5.93
CA THR A 470 8.35 -12.64 -6.01
C THR A 470 8.78 -11.58 -7.02
N THR A 471 7.85 -10.79 -7.55
CA THR A 471 8.10 -9.85 -8.66
C THR A 471 8.49 -8.45 -8.19
N SER A 472 8.41 -8.15 -6.89
CA SER A 472 8.64 -6.81 -6.36
C SER A 472 9.81 -6.75 -5.40
N SER A 473 9.83 -7.58 -4.35
CA SER A 473 10.82 -7.40 -3.30
C SER A 473 12.22 -7.73 -3.80
N ASN A 474 13.10 -6.73 -3.69
CA ASN A 474 14.42 -6.75 -4.28
C ASN A 474 14.49 -7.01 -5.79
N GLN A 475 13.38 -6.87 -6.51
CA GLN A 475 13.36 -7.03 -7.96
C GLN A 475 13.53 -5.70 -8.66
N ILE A 476 14.14 -5.74 -9.85
CA ILE A 476 14.20 -4.60 -10.74
C ILE A 476 12.83 -4.47 -11.42
N GLY A 477 12.32 -3.24 -11.52
CA GLY A 477 11.05 -2.93 -12.14
C GLY A 477 10.75 -1.44 -12.09
N LEU A 478 9.54 -1.03 -12.48
CA LEU A 478 9.06 0.34 -12.43
C LEU A 478 8.21 0.55 -11.17
N PHE A 479 8.39 1.65 -10.44
CA PHE A 479 7.58 1.92 -9.26
C PHE A 479 6.09 2.02 -9.60
N ALA A 480 5.24 1.31 -8.85
CA ALA A 480 3.79 1.33 -9.05
C ALA A 480 3.13 2.65 -8.61
N ASN A 481 3.82 3.44 -7.78
CA ASN A 481 3.27 4.63 -7.12
C ASN A 481 4.04 5.87 -7.52
N LYS A 482 3.37 7.01 -7.45
CA LYS A 482 3.99 8.30 -7.74
C LYS A 482 5.12 8.58 -6.76
N PHE A 483 6.31 8.81 -7.29
CA PHE A 483 7.51 9.15 -6.53
C PHE A 483 8.05 10.51 -6.98
N ASN A 484 8.93 11.10 -6.19
CA ASN A 484 9.68 12.28 -6.60
C ASN A 484 10.77 11.88 -7.60
N GLU A 485 10.72 12.36 -8.83
CA GLU A 485 11.68 12.00 -9.90
C GLU A 485 13.14 12.36 -9.60
N SER A 486 13.39 13.33 -8.70
CA SER A 486 14.75 13.76 -8.34
C SER A 486 15.36 12.97 -7.18
N THR A 487 14.54 12.49 -6.24
CA THR A 487 15.00 11.77 -5.04
C THR A 487 14.65 10.28 -5.07
N TYR A 488 13.73 9.89 -5.94
CA TYR A 488 13.13 8.57 -6.07
C TYR A 488 12.47 8.09 -4.78
N GLN A 489 12.12 9.01 -3.88
CA GLN A 489 11.42 8.73 -2.63
C GLN A 489 9.91 8.97 -2.76
N GLN A 490 9.14 8.37 -1.87
CA GLN A 490 7.74 8.70 -1.67
C GLN A 490 7.60 10.12 -1.08
N GLU A 491 6.58 10.86 -1.51
CA GLU A 491 6.26 12.18 -0.95
C GLU A 491 4.95 12.16 -0.16
N GLU A 492 4.87 13.03 0.84
CA GLU A 492 3.63 13.29 1.55
C GLU A 492 2.54 13.77 0.57
N GLY A 493 1.41 13.07 0.55
CA GLY A 493 0.30 13.33 -0.37
C GLY A 493 0.22 12.38 -1.58
N ASN A 494 1.25 11.57 -1.83
CA ASN A 494 1.19 10.53 -2.88
C ASN A 494 0.56 9.26 -2.32
N VAL A 495 1.20 8.63 -1.33
CA VAL A 495 0.71 7.40 -0.68
C VAL A 495 0.74 7.60 0.83
N ASN A 496 -0.43 7.83 1.43
CA ASN A 496 -0.51 8.22 2.83
C ASN A 496 -1.78 7.73 3.53
N ILE A 497 -1.67 7.62 4.85
CA ILE A 497 -2.81 7.60 5.75
C ILE A 497 -3.01 8.98 6.34
N SER A 498 -4.26 9.39 6.52
CA SER A 498 -4.61 10.59 7.27
C SER A 498 -5.68 10.25 8.27
N TYR A 499 -5.52 10.71 9.50
CA TYR A 499 -6.46 10.43 10.59
C TYR A 499 -6.45 11.56 11.61
N ARG A 500 -7.51 11.64 12.40
CA ARG A 500 -7.59 12.53 13.56
C ARG A 500 -7.58 11.69 14.80
N VAL A 501 -6.59 11.93 15.65
CA VAL A 501 -6.64 11.49 17.04
C VAL A 501 -7.83 12.17 17.75
N VAL A 502 -8.72 11.37 18.32
CA VAL A 502 -9.81 11.83 19.19
C VAL A 502 -9.21 12.65 20.33
N GLY A 503 -9.75 13.85 20.55
CA GLY A 503 -9.20 14.85 21.48
C GLY A 503 -8.19 15.83 20.87
N LYS A 504 -7.64 15.55 19.68
CA LYS A 504 -6.78 16.50 18.94
C LYS A 504 -7.53 17.27 17.85
N LYS A 505 -7.19 18.56 17.73
CA LYS A 505 -7.74 19.46 16.69
C LYS A 505 -7.05 19.33 15.33
N GLU A 506 -5.86 18.76 15.26
CA GLU A 506 -5.13 18.59 14.00
C GLU A 506 -5.33 17.18 13.42
N VAL A 507 -5.30 17.09 12.09
CA VAL A 507 -5.22 15.81 11.36
C VAL A 507 -3.75 15.45 11.23
N THR A 508 -3.42 14.20 11.51
CA THR A 508 -2.07 13.63 11.30
C THR A 508 -2.05 12.90 9.96
N THR A 509 -0.96 13.05 9.22
CA THR A 509 -0.70 12.34 7.96
C THR A 509 0.60 11.56 8.09
N GLU A 510 0.58 10.28 7.71
CA GLU A 510 1.76 9.42 7.65
C GLU A 510 1.89 8.82 6.24
N VAL A 511 3.11 8.62 5.80
CA VAL A 511 3.43 8.18 4.44
C VAL A 511 3.80 6.71 4.43
N TYR A 512 3.18 5.92 3.54
CA TYR A 512 3.64 4.57 3.24
C TYR A 512 5.01 4.64 2.60
N GLN A 513 6.01 4.07 3.26
CA GLN A 513 7.40 4.16 2.81
C GLN A 513 7.72 3.14 1.72
N GLU A 514 6.98 2.03 1.66
CA GLU A 514 7.29 0.92 0.77
C GLU A 514 7.01 1.29 -0.70
N ARG A 515 7.98 1.03 -1.57
CA ARG A 515 7.89 1.27 -3.01
C ARG A 515 7.86 -0.06 -3.76
N PRO A 516 6.66 -0.66 -3.96
CA PRO A 516 6.55 -1.83 -4.82
C PRO A 516 6.85 -1.46 -6.27
N VAL A 517 7.42 -2.43 -7.00
CA VAL A 517 7.64 -2.31 -8.45
C VAL A 517 6.75 -3.28 -9.22
N VAL A 518 6.40 -2.87 -10.43
CA VAL A 518 5.84 -3.74 -11.47
C VAL A 518 6.92 -4.08 -12.48
N GLN A 519 6.82 -5.27 -13.05
CA GLN A 519 7.64 -5.68 -14.18
C GLN A 519 6.81 -5.61 -15.45
N VAL A 520 7.41 -5.05 -16.50
CA VAL A 520 6.84 -5.14 -17.84
C VAL A 520 6.95 -6.60 -18.27
N PRO A 521 5.82 -7.27 -18.57
CA PRO A 521 5.85 -8.68 -18.93
C PRO A 521 6.71 -8.85 -20.18
N GLU A 522 7.64 -9.81 -20.18
CA GLU A 522 8.49 -10.11 -21.35
C GLU A 522 7.70 -10.66 -22.57
N LYS A 523 6.37 -10.59 -22.54
CA LYS A 523 5.47 -11.39 -23.37
C LYS A 523 5.12 -10.76 -24.72
N ASP A 524 5.59 -9.55 -25.02
CA ASP A 524 5.19 -8.82 -26.21
C ASP A 524 6.25 -8.78 -27.31
N ALA A 525 7.36 -9.51 -27.19
CA ALA A 525 8.33 -9.64 -28.28
C ALA A 525 7.83 -10.64 -29.34
N TYR A 526 7.18 -10.15 -30.40
CA TYR A 526 6.79 -11.02 -31.51
C TYR A 526 8.00 -11.44 -32.34
N ASN A 527 8.32 -12.74 -32.32
CA ASN A 527 9.31 -13.30 -33.23
C ASN A 527 8.72 -13.52 -34.61
N LEU A 528 8.88 -12.54 -35.52
CA LEU A 528 8.19 -12.52 -36.81
C LEU A 528 9.17 -12.62 -37.98
N VAL A 529 9.06 -13.69 -38.78
CA VAL A 529 9.82 -13.85 -40.02
C VAL A 529 8.90 -13.64 -41.22
N LEU A 530 9.20 -12.63 -42.03
CA LEU A 530 8.52 -12.38 -43.29
C LEU A 530 9.17 -13.24 -44.39
N THR A 531 8.38 -13.93 -45.19
CA THR A 531 8.82 -14.73 -46.34
C THR A 531 8.05 -14.29 -47.59
N LYS A 532 8.78 -13.92 -48.65
CA LYS A 532 8.20 -13.48 -49.92
C LYS A 532 8.28 -14.59 -50.96
N VAL A 533 7.14 -14.95 -51.56
CA VAL A 533 7.02 -16.08 -52.50
C VAL A 533 6.17 -15.76 -53.74
N ASP A 534 6.27 -16.58 -54.78
CA ASP A 534 5.38 -16.54 -55.94
C ASP A 534 3.96 -17.06 -55.58
N VAL A 535 2.92 -16.38 -56.07
CA VAL A 535 1.52 -16.72 -55.78
C VAL A 535 1.09 -18.09 -56.34
N THR A 536 1.69 -18.53 -57.46
CA THR A 536 1.40 -19.79 -58.15
C THR A 536 2.31 -20.95 -57.73
N ASN A 537 3.50 -20.65 -57.20
CA ASN A 537 4.43 -21.63 -56.66
C ASN A 537 5.08 -21.11 -55.37
N THR A 538 4.49 -21.42 -54.23
CA THR A 538 4.95 -20.94 -52.92
C THR A 538 6.30 -21.51 -52.47
N ASN A 539 6.86 -22.49 -53.19
CA ASN A 539 8.24 -22.97 -52.96
C ASN A 539 9.29 -22.09 -53.66
N MET A 540 8.88 -21.18 -54.54
CA MET A 540 9.74 -20.19 -55.17
C MET A 540 9.76 -18.92 -54.31
N THR A 541 10.87 -18.72 -53.58
CA THR A 541 11.13 -17.53 -52.77
C THR A 541 11.70 -16.41 -53.63
N LEU A 542 11.51 -15.16 -53.20
CA LEU A 542 11.89 -13.95 -53.97
C LEU A 542 12.87 -13.08 -53.16
N GLU A 543 14.14 -13.10 -53.55
CA GLU A 543 15.23 -12.30 -52.98
C GLU A 543 15.22 -10.84 -53.46
N GLY A 544 15.71 -9.90 -52.64
CA GLY A 544 15.92 -8.51 -53.05
C GLY A 544 14.65 -7.67 -53.18
N VAL A 545 13.52 -8.18 -52.70
CA VAL A 545 12.26 -7.44 -52.56
C VAL A 545 12.37 -6.49 -51.38
N GLN A 546 11.91 -5.25 -51.53
CA GLN A 546 12.01 -4.23 -50.49
C GLN A 546 10.66 -3.88 -49.89
N PHE A 547 10.65 -3.69 -48.57
CA PHE A 547 9.50 -3.33 -47.78
C PHE A 547 9.79 -2.15 -46.85
N ASP A 548 8.73 -1.43 -46.53
CA ASP A 548 8.64 -0.55 -45.36
C ASP A 548 7.55 -1.07 -44.43
N LEU A 549 7.77 -0.94 -43.13
CA LEU A 549 6.85 -1.38 -42.08
C LEU A 549 6.36 -0.17 -41.29
N TYR A 550 5.05 -0.08 -41.12
CA TYR A 550 4.37 0.99 -40.42
C TYR A 550 3.51 0.44 -39.29
N ARG A 551 3.34 1.22 -38.22
CA ARG A 551 2.38 0.97 -37.14
C ARG A 551 1.31 2.06 -37.14
N GLU A 552 0.06 1.70 -36.92
CA GLU A 552 -1.04 2.65 -36.73
C GLU A 552 -0.80 3.52 -35.49
N ASP A 553 -0.98 4.84 -35.62
CA ASP A 553 -0.80 5.82 -34.54
C ASP A 553 -1.64 7.07 -34.83
N GLU A 554 -2.72 7.26 -34.06
CA GLU A 554 -3.65 8.39 -34.23
C GLU A 554 -3.02 9.77 -33.94
N THR A 555 -1.91 9.80 -33.21
CA THR A 555 -1.18 11.02 -32.84
C THR A 555 -0.17 11.45 -33.90
N SER A 556 0.20 10.54 -34.80
CA SER A 556 1.18 10.81 -35.86
C SER A 556 0.67 11.84 -36.88
N ASN A 557 1.62 12.62 -37.41
CA ASN A 557 1.41 13.54 -38.53
C ASN A 557 1.64 12.89 -39.90
N SER A 558 2.12 11.64 -39.94
CA SER A 558 2.33 10.89 -41.17
C SER A 558 1.13 9.99 -41.47
N THR A 559 0.75 9.90 -42.74
CA THR A 559 -0.36 9.05 -43.21
C THR A 559 0.09 8.12 -44.33
N ILE A 560 -0.58 6.98 -44.45
CA ILE A 560 -0.54 6.10 -45.63
C ILE A 560 -1.95 5.84 -46.13
N GLU A 561 -2.09 5.56 -47.43
CA GLU A 561 -3.39 5.24 -48.05
C GLU A 561 -3.59 3.71 -48.09
N ILE A 562 -4.64 3.24 -47.42
CA ILE A 562 -5.08 1.83 -47.42
C ILE A 562 -6.51 1.77 -47.98
N ASP A 563 -6.71 1.04 -49.08
CA ASP A 563 -8.03 0.87 -49.72
C ASP A 563 -8.83 2.18 -49.94
N GLY A 564 -8.13 3.26 -50.29
CA GLY A 564 -8.73 4.58 -50.53
C GLY A 564 -9.03 5.41 -49.27
N LYS A 565 -8.51 5.00 -48.10
CA LYS A 565 -8.61 5.74 -46.83
C LYS A 565 -7.23 6.13 -46.31
N GLU A 566 -7.10 7.35 -45.82
CA GLU A 566 -5.91 7.78 -45.09
C GLU A 566 -5.92 7.21 -43.67
N VAL A 567 -4.83 6.53 -43.30
CA VAL A 567 -4.57 6.01 -41.97
C VAL A 567 -3.32 6.71 -41.42
N LYS A 568 -3.40 7.21 -40.18
CA LYS A 568 -2.24 7.81 -39.51
C LYS A 568 -1.31 6.74 -38.96
N VAL A 569 -0.01 6.88 -39.22
CA VAL A 569 0.98 5.84 -38.94
C VAL A 569 2.35 6.41 -38.58
N VAL A 570 3.17 5.59 -37.93
CA VAL A 570 4.62 5.80 -37.76
C VAL A 570 5.40 4.74 -38.54
N LYS A 571 6.48 5.15 -39.24
CA LYS A 571 7.37 4.23 -39.96
C LYS A 571 8.41 3.66 -39.00
N LEU A 572 8.54 2.33 -38.94
CA LEU A 572 9.39 1.67 -37.94
C LEU A 572 10.83 1.44 -38.42
N ASN A 573 11.04 1.28 -39.72
CA ASN A 573 12.37 1.01 -40.29
C ASN A 573 13.03 2.28 -40.85
N THR A 574 14.29 2.53 -40.53
CA THR A 574 15.06 3.64 -41.14
C THR A 574 15.54 3.30 -42.55
N ASN A 575 16.07 2.09 -42.73
CA ASN A 575 16.48 1.54 -44.02
C ASN A 575 15.40 0.60 -44.55
N SER A 576 15.25 0.49 -45.88
CA SER A 576 14.32 -0.48 -46.47
C SER A 576 14.65 -1.91 -46.05
N LEU A 577 13.63 -2.67 -45.68
CA LEU A 577 13.74 -4.07 -45.32
C LEU A 577 13.88 -4.90 -46.60
N VAL A 578 14.95 -5.67 -46.76
CA VAL A 578 15.27 -6.37 -48.02
C VAL A 578 15.29 -7.88 -47.80
N THR A 579 14.56 -8.63 -48.64
CA THR A 579 14.57 -10.10 -48.56
C THR A 579 15.93 -10.68 -48.93
N ASP A 580 16.40 -11.66 -48.16
CA ASP A 580 17.65 -12.40 -48.36
C ASP A 580 17.55 -13.44 -49.49
N GLU A 581 18.63 -14.24 -49.68
CA GLU A 581 18.70 -15.34 -50.66
C GLU A 581 17.59 -16.39 -50.49
N ASN A 582 17.02 -16.52 -49.28
CA ASN A 582 15.90 -17.40 -48.98
C ASN A 582 14.54 -16.71 -49.14
N GLY A 583 14.51 -15.46 -49.63
CA GLY A 583 13.33 -14.61 -49.73
C GLY A 583 12.76 -14.21 -48.36
N GLN A 584 13.59 -14.20 -47.31
CA GLN A 584 13.17 -13.95 -45.94
C GLN A 584 13.69 -12.61 -45.40
N ILE A 585 12.93 -12.06 -44.46
CA ILE A 585 13.31 -10.91 -43.64
C ILE A 585 12.97 -11.29 -42.20
N ASP A 586 13.97 -11.29 -41.34
CA ASP A 586 13.74 -11.42 -39.91
C ASP A 586 13.38 -10.05 -39.33
N LEU A 587 12.09 -9.85 -39.04
CA LEU A 587 11.60 -8.57 -38.54
C LEU A 587 12.00 -8.35 -37.07
N THR A 588 12.56 -9.36 -36.39
CA THR A 588 13.03 -9.22 -35.00
C THR A 588 14.35 -8.47 -34.89
N THR A 589 15.18 -8.53 -35.93
CA THR A 589 16.56 -8.03 -35.91
C THR A 589 16.78 -6.74 -36.69
N ILE A 590 15.81 -6.31 -37.52
CA ILE A 590 16.03 -5.28 -38.55
C ILE A 590 15.38 -3.92 -38.23
N ILE A 591 14.42 -3.85 -37.30
CA ILE A 591 13.70 -2.60 -36.95
C ILE A 591 14.55 -1.68 -36.04
N GLY A 592 15.85 -1.96 -35.87
CA GLY A 592 16.64 -1.38 -34.78
C GLY A 592 16.17 -1.93 -33.43
N ASN A 593 16.59 -1.29 -32.34
CA ASN A 593 16.29 -1.62 -30.94
C ASN A 593 14.79 -1.58 -30.55
N SER A 594 13.87 -1.63 -31.51
CA SER A 594 12.42 -1.60 -31.32
C SER A 594 11.81 -2.95 -31.67
N LYS A 595 11.38 -3.71 -30.66
CA LYS A 595 10.62 -4.95 -30.83
C LYS A 595 9.18 -4.63 -31.29
N LEU A 596 8.58 -5.53 -32.07
CA LEU A 596 7.16 -5.46 -32.44
C LEU A 596 6.32 -5.80 -31.21
N ILE A 597 5.37 -4.93 -30.84
CA ILE A 597 4.43 -5.08 -29.72
C ILE A 597 2.98 -5.20 -30.23
N ASP A 598 2.00 -5.39 -29.34
CA ASP A 598 0.58 -5.36 -29.69
C ASP A 598 0.19 -4.08 -30.47
N GLY A 599 -0.64 -4.23 -31.50
CA GLY A 599 -1.06 -3.11 -32.36
C GLY A 599 -1.36 -3.52 -33.81
N THR A 600 -1.84 -2.56 -34.59
CA THR A 600 -2.11 -2.71 -36.02
C THR A 600 -0.90 -2.27 -36.84
N TYR A 601 -0.45 -3.14 -37.75
CA TYR A 601 0.72 -2.91 -38.59
C TYR A 601 0.37 -2.99 -40.07
N TYR A 602 1.12 -2.24 -40.87
CA TYR A 602 1.00 -2.19 -42.32
C TYR A 602 2.33 -2.47 -42.99
N LEU A 603 2.36 -3.52 -43.81
CA LEU A 603 3.51 -3.89 -44.63
C LEU A 603 3.34 -3.32 -46.04
N VAL A 604 4.25 -2.45 -46.45
CA VAL A 604 4.20 -1.75 -47.75
C VAL A 604 5.39 -2.21 -48.61
N GLU A 605 5.11 -2.91 -49.71
CA GLU A 605 6.13 -3.30 -50.68
C GLU A 605 6.58 -2.08 -51.49
N THR A 606 7.86 -1.72 -51.41
CA THR A 606 8.44 -0.55 -52.09
C THR A 606 9.20 -0.92 -53.37
N LYS A 607 9.66 -2.18 -53.47
CA LYS A 607 10.32 -2.71 -54.68
C LYS A 607 10.03 -4.18 -54.85
N ALA A 608 9.42 -4.55 -55.97
CA ALA A 608 9.13 -5.94 -56.34
C ALA A 608 10.33 -6.65 -56.96
N TYR A 609 10.29 -8.00 -56.95
CA TYR A 609 11.24 -8.83 -57.70
C TYR A 609 11.11 -8.58 -59.21
N THR A 610 12.21 -8.72 -59.95
CA THR A 610 12.20 -8.47 -61.41
C THR A 610 11.19 -9.39 -62.11
N GLY A 611 10.25 -8.80 -62.84
CA GLY A 611 9.17 -9.53 -63.51
C GLY A 611 7.91 -9.75 -62.65
N TYR A 612 7.81 -9.12 -61.47
CA TYR A 612 6.63 -9.11 -60.60
C TYR A 612 6.07 -7.71 -60.43
N LYS A 613 4.83 -7.62 -59.96
CA LYS A 613 4.18 -6.35 -59.61
C LYS A 613 4.41 -6.03 -58.12
N ILE A 614 4.37 -4.75 -57.76
CA ILE A 614 4.25 -4.35 -56.36
C ILE A 614 2.88 -4.82 -55.85
N SER A 615 2.84 -5.35 -54.63
CA SER A 615 1.63 -5.89 -54.00
C SER A 615 1.43 -5.33 -52.59
N GLY A 616 0.18 -5.29 -52.13
CA GLY A 616 -0.20 -4.61 -50.89
C GLY A 616 -0.55 -3.13 -51.11
N PRO A 617 -0.71 -2.34 -50.04
CA PRO A 617 -0.30 -2.60 -48.65
C PRO A 617 -1.10 -3.73 -47.97
N TYR A 618 -0.49 -4.39 -46.98
CA TYR A 618 -1.15 -5.46 -46.20
C TYR A 618 -1.19 -5.13 -44.71
N SER A 619 -2.34 -5.35 -44.08
CA SER A 619 -2.51 -5.18 -42.64
C SER A 619 -2.42 -6.51 -41.88
N PHE A 620 -1.90 -6.44 -40.65
CA PHE A 620 -1.98 -7.50 -39.65
C PHE A 620 -2.05 -6.88 -38.25
N VAL A 621 -2.68 -7.60 -37.32
CA VAL A 621 -2.81 -7.17 -35.92
C VAL A 621 -2.03 -8.12 -35.04
N LEU A 622 -1.19 -7.55 -34.19
CA LEU A 622 -0.52 -8.24 -33.09
C LEU A 622 -1.38 -8.03 -31.85
N SER A 623 -1.83 -9.11 -31.22
CA SER A 623 -2.64 -9.04 -29.99
C SER A 623 -2.45 -10.29 -29.14
N SER A 624 -2.05 -10.09 -27.88
CA SER A 624 -1.95 -11.14 -26.85
C SER A 624 -1.15 -12.37 -27.31
N GLY A 625 0.00 -12.13 -27.94
CA GLY A 625 0.89 -13.16 -28.47
C GLY A 625 0.39 -13.86 -29.74
N ASN A 626 -0.64 -13.33 -30.42
CA ASN A 626 -1.18 -13.86 -31.66
C ASN A 626 -1.05 -12.87 -32.83
N VAL A 627 -0.91 -13.42 -34.05
CA VAL A 627 -0.90 -12.67 -35.30
C VAL A 627 -2.22 -12.89 -36.03
N MET A 628 -3.06 -11.85 -36.05
CA MET A 628 -4.36 -11.86 -36.74
C MET A 628 -4.24 -11.17 -38.10
N ILE A 629 -4.72 -11.85 -39.15
CA ILE A 629 -4.86 -11.31 -40.50
C ILE A 629 -6.30 -11.55 -40.92
N ASP A 630 -6.88 -10.64 -41.71
CA ASP A 630 -8.19 -10.84 -42.30
C ASP A 630 -8.22 -12.17 -43.07
N SER A 631 -9.10 -13.09 -42.65
CA SER A 631 -9.28 -14.42 -43.26
C SER A 631 -9.60 -14.39 -44.77
N SER A 632 -10.08 -13.27 -45.30
CA SER A 632 -10.30 -13.08 -46.73
C SER A 632 -9.02 -12.77 -47.52
N ASN A 633 -7.94 -12.36 -46.84
CA ASN A 633 -6.66 -12.07 -47.46
C ASN A 633 -5.91 -13.36 -47.80
N THR A 634 -5.81 -13.65 -49.09
CA THR A 634 -5.10 -14.85 -49.60
C THR A 634 -3.63 -14.58 -49.94
N MET A 635 -3.25 -13.30 -49.96
CA MET A 635 -1.93 -12.79 -50.37
C MET A 635 -0.97 -12.61 -49.20
N LEU A 636 -1.48 -12.38 -47.99
CA LEU A 636 -0.73 -12.41 -46.73
C LEU A 636 -1.34 -13.50 -45.83
N VAL A 637 -0.51 -14.40 -45.33
CA VAL A 637 -0.94 -15.48 -44.42
C VAL A 637 0.07 -15.62 -43.28
N SER A 638 -0.42 -15.82 -42.05
CA SER A 638 0.41 -16.14 -40.90
C SER A 638 0.41 -17.64 -40.63
N THR A 639 1.53 -18.18 -40.14
CA THR A 639 1.63 -19.56 -39.66
C THR A 639 2.50 -19.58 -38.42
N LYS A 640 2.10 -20.32 -37.38
CA LYS A 640 2.88 -20.45 -36.14
C LYS A 640 3.89 -21.60 -36.28
N GLU A 641 5.17 -21.31 -36.05
CA GLU A 641 6.27 -22.26 -36.09
C GLU A 641 7.03 -22.21 -34.75
N GLY A 642 6.63 -23.05 -33.79
CA GLY A 642 7.18 -23.01 -32.42
C GLY A 642 6.76 -21.75 -31.68
N GLU A 643 7.74 -21.00 -31.17
CA GLU A 643 7.56 -19.69 -30.50
C GLU A 643 7.57 -18.51 -31.48
N SER A 644 7.80 -18.75 -32.78
CA SER A 644 7.84 -17.73 -33.82
C SER A 644 6.62 -17.78 -34.75
N TYR A 645 6.30 -16.65 -35.36
CA TYR A 645 5.30 -16.53 -36.41
C TYR A 645 5.98 -16.26 -37.76
N LYS A 646 5.51 -16.95 -38.80
CA LYS A 646 5.93 -16.75 -40.18
C LYS A 646 4.85 -16.02 -40.95
N LEU A 647 5.16 -14.83 -41.47
CA LEU A 647 4.31 -14.09 -42.40
C LEU A 647 4.70 -14.43 -43.83
N THR A 648 3.83 -15.11 -44.57
CA THR A 648 4.05 -15.40 -45.98
C THR A 648 3.31 -14.38 -46.85
N VAL A 649 4.06 -13.56 -47.57
CA VAL A 649 3.53 -12.62 -48.58
C VAL A 649 3.73 -13.22 -49.96
N LYS A 650 2.64 -13.36 -50.71
CA LYS A 650 2.65 -13.84 -52.10
C LYS A 650 2.81 -12.68 -53.07
N ASN A 651 3.37 -12.94 -54.24
CA ASN A 651 3.45 -11.95 -55.32
C ASN A 651 3.05 -12.52 -56.68
N THR A 652 2.45 -11.67 -57.51
CA THR A 652 1.96 -12.04 -58.83
C THR A 652 2.95 -11.58 -59.90
N LYS A 653 3.30 -12.49 -60.83
CA LYS A 653 4.12 -12.14 -61.99
C LYS A 653 3.44 -11.06 -62.83
N THR A 654 4.25 -10.15 -63.34
CA THR A 654 3.83 -9.22 -64.37
C THR A 654 3.49 -10.04 -65.60
N ALA A 655 2.24 -9.97 -66.05
CA ALA A 655 1.84 -10.61 -67.29
C ALA A 655 2.77 -10.15 -68.41
N SER A 656 3.50 -11.09 -69.02
CA SER A 656 4.10 -10.83 -70.32
C SER A 656 2.97 -10.45 -71.25
N LEU A 657 3.00 -9.25 -71.81
CA LEU A 657 2.25 -9.00 -73.04
C LEU A 657 2.65 -10.14 -74.00
N PRO A 658 1.69 -10.83 -74.66
CA PRO A 658 2.08 -11.80 -75.68
C PRO A 658 3.01 -11.06 -76.64
N GLU A 659 4.17 -11.65 -76.94
CA GLU A 659 5.01 -11.15 -78.02
C GLU A 659 4.13 -11.13 -79.28
N THR A 660 3.62 -9.96 -79.65
CA THR A 660 3.00 -9.73 -80.96
C THR A 660 4.12 -9.61 -81.98
N GLY A 661 4.81 -10.73 -82.19
CA GLY A 661 6.03 -10.82 -82.99
C GLY A 661 6.51 -12.24 -83.23
N GLY A 662 5.61 -13.23 -83.26
CA GLY A 662 5.97 -14.56 -83.74
C GLY A 662 6.49 -14.51 -85.19
N MET A 663 7.31 -15.50 -85.57
CA MET A 663 8.05 -15.70 -86.84
C MET A 663 7.26 -15.44 -88.16
N GLY A 664 5.95 -15.21 -88.10
CA GLY A 664 5.13 -14.77 -89.23
C GLY A 664 5.35 -13.32 -89.65
N THR A 665 5.54 -12.36 -88.73
CA THR A 665 5.70 -10.94 -89.10
C THR A 665 7.03 -10.65 -89.77
N THR A 666 8.12 -11.30 -89.36
CA THR A 666 9.43 -11.20 -90.03
C THR A 666 9.37 -11.64 -91.49
N THR A 667 8.64 -12.72 -91.79
CA THR A 667 8.47 -13.20 -93.17
C THR A 667 7.71 -12.18 -94.03
N PHE A 668 6.61 -11.61 -93.52
CA PHE A 668 5.85 -10.58 -94.27
C PHE A 668 6.59 -9.25 -94.38
N THR A 669 7.36 -8.83 -93.38
CA THR A 669 8.20 -7.63 -93.44
C THR A 669 9.35 -7.80 -94.44
N VAL A 670 10.02 -8.95 -94.47
CA VAL A 670 11.06 -9.25 -95.46
C VAL A 670 10.47 -9.29 -96.88
N ILE A 671 9.33 -9.96 -97.09
CA ILE A 671 8.66 -9.97 -98.40
C ILE A 671 8.30 -8.54 -98.80
N GLY A 672 7.67 -7.75 -97.93
CA GLY A 672 7.25 -6.37 -98.22
C GLY A 672 8.40 -5.42 -98.56
N ILE A 673 9.53 -5.51 -97.85
CA ILE A 673 10.74 -4.73 -98.17
C ILE A 673 11.31 -5.17 -99.52
N THR A 674 11.28 -6.46 -99.84
CA THR A 674 11.77 -6.99 -101.11
C THR A 674 10.89 -6.55 -102.29
N THR A 675 9.55 -6.57 -102.15
CA THR A 675 8.63 -6.08 -103.19
C THR A 675 8.79 -4.58 -103.43
N MET A 676 8.98 -3.79 -102.37
CA MET A 676 9.22 -2.34 -102.50
C MET A 676 10.56 -2.04 -103.19
N ALA A 677 11.62 -2.80 -102.90
CA ALA A 677 12.90 -2.65 -103.59
C ALA A 677 12.79 -2.97 -105.10
N VAL A 678 12.07 -4.03 -105.48
CA VAL A 678 11.84 -4.40 -106.89
C VAL A 678 11.01 -3.33 -107.61
N ALA A 679 9.99 -2.79 -106.97
CA ALA A 679 9.18 -1.70 -107.54
C ALA A 679 10.00 -0.41 -107.72
N ALA A 680 10.85 -0.05 -106.75
CA ALA A 680 11.71 1.12 -106.85
C ALA A 680 12.75 0.99 -107.98
N ILE A 681 13.38 -0.18 -108.14
CA ILE A 681 14.31 -0.46 -109.25
C ILE A 681 13.57 -0.42 -110.60
N GLY A 682 12.34 -0.97 -110.66
CA GLY A 682 11.49 -0.90 -111.85
C GLY A 682 11.14 0.53 -112.26
N ILE A 683 10.81 1.41 -111.29
CA ILE A 683 10.52 2.83 -111.53
C ILE A 683 11.77 3.60 -111.98
N ILE A 684 12.95 3.27 -111.43
CA ILE A 684 14.21 3.87 -111.87
C ILE A 684 14.57 3.42 -113.30
N TYR A 685 14.30 2.16 -113.65
CA TYR A 685 14.56 1.63 -114.99
C TYR A 685 13.59 2.20 -116.04
N THR A 686 12.31 2.39 -115.71
CA THR A 686 11.35 3.04 -116.61
C THR A 686 11.61 4.54 -116.75
N ARG A 687 12.09 5.22 -115.70
CA ARG A 687 12.55 6.62 -115.80
C ARG A 687 13.81 6.76 -116.68
N LYS A 688 14.78 5.84 -116.57
CA LYS A 688 15.96 5.83 -117.47
C LYS A 688 15.63 5.49 -118.93
N GLN A 689 14.57 4.73 -119.20
CA GLN A 689 14.09 4.53 -120.58
C GLN A 689 13.30 5.70 -121.16
N GLN A 690 12.67 6.53 -120.31
CA GLN A 690 11.96 7.74 -120.74
C GLN A 690 12.91 8.93 -120.98
N GLU A 691 14.09 8.96 -120.35
CA GLU A 691 15.14 9.96 -120.65
C GLU A 691 15.93 9.64 -121.94
N HIS A 692 15.86 8.41 -122.47
CA HIS A 692 16.48 8.04 -123.76
C HIS A 692 15.50 7.92 -124.94
N ARG A 693 14.25 8.39 -124.78
CA ARG A 693 13.23 8.45 -125.85
C ARG A 693 12.57 9.84 -125.99
N GLY A 694 13.29 10.89 -125.59
CA GLY A 694 12.93 12.29 -125.82
C GLY A 694 13.93 13.09 -126.68
N GLU A 695 15.07 12.48 -127.06
CA GLU A 695 15.97 13.00 -128.11
C GLU A 695 16.19 11.90 -129.16
N ARG A 696 15.17 11.70 -130.00
CA ARG A 696 15.25 11.38 -131.44
C ARG A 696 13.89 11.05 -132.01
#